data_AF-A0A818XP34-F1
#
_entry.id   AF-A0A818XP34-F1
#
_cell.length_a   1.000
_cell.length_b   1.000
_cell.length_c   1.000
_cell.angle_alpha   90.00
_cell.angle_beta   90.00
_cell.angle_gamma   90.00
#
_symmetry.space_group_name_H-M   'P 1'
#
loop_
_entity.id
_entity.type
_entity.pdbx_description
1 polymer ?
#
loop_
_entity_poly.entity_id
_entity_poly.type
_entity_poly.pdbx_seq_one_letter_code
_entity_poly.pdbx_strand_id
1 'polypeptide(L)'
;MSLLLILGLLFSILFSNIILLPLPFNQYAYMLAREQIKQHDRAVQGQNNLTSEEKIVNLYFQVLRANDFISTKNYFYPSRPIETELENITNSRFYRFLTLLPKGGNLHLHEFQVLDRKIFLESIKNSPEYDLLYICDQNSCLTKKYYLNYFKNNIPPGWTKVKNSNWTISEIVKKTTLIGMLNNLEKPLYATDTEARWNLASQYGTFSFYADLVKYNETRFNYMKLVLDHALKENVQFLEFRRGFFGNLYYFDKNGLQISINATDELNSLLKFKKKYLSKNPNFIDFIFIIYSIRKSSKDKIKNQINNLINLQKSYPDLIRGYDMVGEEDQGHTLLFHSENLINAFNYSQISNRSFNLLFHAGETNWPEKHIPSNHGDGVSTFENIYDALVLRTHRIGHGLSLAKRPDMYKYISERKIAIEVCPASNQILGYIADLRNHPGIVYHRSGIPIVLAGDDPGSFGYNQLTVDFYLATMAWSLNLADLKQFAWNSIEYSSLPSNRKNQGFQKWRNQWDLFINSSYKLACNQSFSNVIMNISDILPAYGPYDKSINVTLFGSGFEIAICKNITCKFNEKETKGMIVELNEIICPTPLNNNRLSTVSISLIIDKKIIQSGLKFKFISSLSVIDDGTLNTTTSSKSNKLIVINKETIIILSILIIIWTF
;
A
#
# COMPACT_ATOMS: atom_id res chain seq x y z
N MET A 1 16.22 -37.16 -20.21
CA MET A 1 16.55 -35.74 -19.95
C MET A 1 16.57 -35.03 -21.29
N SER A 2 16.01 -33.83 -21.40
CA SER A 2 15.85 -33.04 -22.66
C SER A 2 14.57 -33.26 -23.50
N LEU A 3 13.44 -33.60 -22.88
CA LEU A 3 12.10 -33.40 -23.48
C LEU A 3 11.15 -32.57 -22.60
N LEU A 4 11.63 -32.09 -21.44
CA LEU A 4 10.90 -31.21 -20.50
C LEU A 4 11.40 -29.75 -20.53
N LEU A 5 12.43 -29.46 -21.33
CA LEU A 5 12.97 -28.11 -21.53
C LEU A 5 12.30 -27.33 -22.68
N ILE A 6 11.42 -27.98 -23.46
CA ILE A 6 10.72 -27.35 -24.61
C ILE A 6 9.27 -26.99 -24.27
N LEU A 7 8.69 -27.57 -23.21
CA LEU A 7 7.38 -27.17 -22.70
C LEU A 7 7.44 -25.93 -21.77
N GLY A 8 8.63 -25.53 -21.33
CA GLY A 8 8.89 -24.29 -20.58
C GLY A 8 9.03 -23.04 -21.46
N LEU A 9 9.11 -23.20 -22.79
CA LEU A 9 9.14 -22.09 -23.76
C LEU A 9 7.78 -21.84 -24.43
N LEU A 10 6.76 -22.62 -24.08
CA LEU A 10 5.39 -22.48 -24.63
C LEU A 10 4.45 -21.65 -23.73
N PHE A 11 4.95 -21.06 -22.63
CA PHE A 11 4.20 -20.10 -21.81
C PHE A 11 4.81 -18.68 -21.77
N SER A 12 5.76 -18.40 -22.67
CA SER A 12 6.22 -17.04 -22.99
C SER A 12 5.79 -16.56 -24.39
N ILE A 13 5.07 -17.39 -25.16
CA ILE A 13 4.58 -17.07 -26.52
C ILE A 13 3.06 -16.80 -26.52
N LEU A 14 2.54 -16.24 -25.43
CA LEU A 14 1.32 -15.41 -25.48
C LEU A 14 1.67 -13.90 -25.51
N PHE A 15 2.96 -13.56 -25.44
CA PHE A 15 3.48 -12.20 -25.48
C PHE A 15 4.35 -11.94 -26.71
N SER A 16 3.85 -12.35 -27.87
CA SER A 16 4.36 -11.89 -29.15
C SER A 16 3.21 -11.47 -30.06
N ASN A 17 2.36 -10.54 -29.58
CA ASN A 17 2.08 -9.42 -30.47
C ASN A 17 3.39 -8.62 -30.54
N ILE A 18 4.37 -9.14 -31.27
CA ILE A 18 5.42 -8.29 -31.83
C ILE A 18 4.59 -7.26 -32.58
N ILE A 19 4.57 -6.03 -32.07
CA ILE A 19 4.07 -4.91 -32.84
C ILE A 19 5.10 -4.80 -33.97
N LEU A 20 4.88 -5.59 -35.03
CA LEU A 20 5.52 -5.41 -36.32
C LEU A 20 4.98 -4.07 -36.78
N LEU A 21 5.66 -2.99 -36.40
CA LEU A 21 5.41 -1.69 -36.94
C LEU A 21 5.90 -1.71 -38.37
N PRO A 22 5.12 -1.24 -39.34
CA PRO A 22 5.58 -1.33 -40.70
C PRO A 22 6.47 -0.17 -41.03
N LEU A 23 7.29 -0.40 -42.03
CA LEU A 23 7.96 0.67 -42.72
C LEU A 23 7.14 1.01 -43.98
N PRO A 24 6.80 2.30 -44.19
CA PRO A 24 7.20 3.46 -43.40
C PRO A 24 6.26 3.75 -42.20
N PHE A 25 6.86 3.98 -41.03
CA PHE A 25 6.15 4.31 -39.78
C PHE A 25 5.83 5.80 -39.73
N ASN A 26 4.61 6.18 -40.11
CA ASN A 26 4.17 7.58 -40.13
C ASN A 26 3.64 8.04 -38.75
N GLN A 27 3.44 9.35 -38.56
CA GLN A 27 3.08 9.93 -37.25
C GLN A 27 1.71 9.45 -36.75
N TYR A 28 0.75 9.20 -37.66
CA TYR A 28 -0.56 8.66 -37.29
C TYR A 28 -0.43 7.24 -36.74
N ALA A 29 0.30 6.36 -37.43
CA ALA A 29 0.59 5.00 -36.98
C ALA A 29 1.36 5.00 -35.64
N TYR A 30 2.33 5.91 -35.49
CA TYR A 30 3.06 6.11 -34.23
C TYR A 30 2.13 6.44 -33.07
N MET A 31 1.21 7.39 -33.26
CA MET A 31 0.29 7.80 -32.21
C MET A 31 -0.71 6.70 -31.85
N LEU A 32 -1.17 5.91 -32.82
CA LEU A 32 -2.01 4.74 -32.55
C LEU A 32 -1.27 3.71 -31.68
N ALA A 33 -0.05 3.33 -32.07
CA ALA A 33 0.75 2.36 -31.31
C ALA A 33 1.07 2.89 -29.89
N ARG A 34 1.41 4.18 -29.77
CA ARG A 34 1.67 4.83 -28.47
C ARG A 34 0.43 4.78 -27.57
N GLU A 35 -0.76 5.10 -28.09
CA GLU A 35 -1.98 5.05 -27.30
C GLU A 35 -2.39 3.62 -26.93
N GLN A 36 -2.13 2.61 -27.77
CA GLN A 36 -2.34 1.20 -27.39
C GLN A 36 -1.48 0.80 -26.18
N ILE A 37 -0.20 1.18 -26.18
CA ILE A 37 0.71 0.91 -25.05
C ILE A 37 0.22 1.64 -23.79
N LYS A 38 -0.15 2.92 -23.89
CA LYS A 38 -0.71 3.68 -22.77
C LYS A 38 -2.02 3.10 -22.24
N GLN A 39 -2.90 2.62 -23.12
CA GLN A 39 -4.14 1.96 -22.72
C GLN A 39 -3.87 0.68 -21.94
N HIS A 40 -2.86 -0.11 -22.34
CA HIS A 40 -2.44 -1.28 -21.59
C HIS A 40 -1.94 -0.90 -20.19
N ASP A 41 -1.05 0.10 -20.09
CA ASP A 41 -0.56 0.60 -18.79
C ASP A 41 -1.72 1.10 -17.91
N ARG A 42 -2.61 1.96 -18.44
CA ARG A 42 -3.81 2.43 -17.74
C ARG A 42 -4.72 1.28 -17.27
N ALA A 43 -4.83 0.20 -18.05
CA ALA A 43 -5.61 -0.97 -17.68
C ALA A 43 -4.97 -1.73 -16.50
N VAL A 44 -3.65 -1.93 -16.52
CA VAL A 44 -2.89 -2.50 -15.39
C VAL A 44 -3.04 -1.64 -14.13
N GLN A 45 -3.12 -0.32 -14.30
CA GLN A 45 -3.37 0.63 -13.22
C GLN A 45 -4.85 0.73 -12.79
N GLY A 46 -5.75 -0.07 -13.37
CA GLY A 46 -7.17 -0.08 -13.02
C GLY A 46 -7.93 1.19 -13.40
N GLN A 47 -7.34 2.13 -14.15
CA GLN A 47 -7.98 3.42 -14.48
C GLN A 47 -9.25 3.25 -15.32
N ASN A 48 -9.34 2.17 -16.09
CA ASN A 48 -10.52 1.85 -16.90
C ASN A 48 -11.75 1.52 -16.05
N ASN A 49 -11.57 1.21 -14.76
CA ASN A 49 -12.64 0.84 -13.83
C ASN A 49 -13.24 2.05 -13.08
N LEU A 50 -12.76 3.27 -13.35
CA LEU A 50 -13.28 4.49 -12.74
C LEU A 50 -14.57 4.96 -13.44
N THR A 51 -15.58 5.37 -12.65
CA THR A 51 -16.77 6.07 -13.15
C THR A 51 -16.43 7.45 -13.71
N SER A 52 -17.38 8.10 -14.37
CA SER A 52 -17.20 9.47 -14.88
C SER A 52 -16.86 10.48 -13.78
N GLU A 53 -17.54 10.40 -12.64
CA GLU A 53 -17.28 11.24 -11.46
C GLU A 53 -15.92 10.92 -10.85
N GLU A 54 -15.56 9.64 -10.75
CA GLU A 54 -14.26 9.21 -10.23
C GLU A 54 -13.11 9.68 -11.12
N LYS A 55 -13.28 9.74 -12.45
CA LYS A 55 -12.28 10.30 -13.37
C LYS A 55 -12.04 11.78 -13.11
N ILE A 56 -13.09 12.55 -12.83
CA ILE A 56 -12.98 13.96 -12.44
C ILE A 56 -12.27 14.11 -11.10
N VAL A 57 -12.63 13.30 -10.10
CA VAL A 57 -11.93 13.28 -8.80
C VAL A 57 -10.48 12.86 -8.96
N ASN A 58 -10.17 11.91 -9.85
CA ASN A 58 -8.81 11.50 -10.17
C ASN A 58 -7.98 12.63 -10.77
N LEU A 59 -8.53 13.42 -11.69
CA LEU A 59 -7.85 14.61 -12.22
C LEU A 59 -7.57 15.64 -11.10
N TYR A 60 -8.55 15.90 -10.23
CA TYR A 60 -8.34 16.80 -9.10
C TYR A 60 -7.30 16.27 -8.10
N PHE A 61 -7.31 14.97 -7.83
CA PHE A 61 -6.29 14.29 -7.05
C PHE A 61 -4.90 14.47 -7.67
N GLN A 62 -4.76 14.32 -8.99
CA GLN A 62 -3.50 14.57 -9.69
C GLN A 62 -3.05 16.03 -9.53
N VAL A 63 -3.96 17.01 -9.54
CA VAL A 63 -3.64 18.42 -9.33
C VAL A 63 -3.05 18.63 -7.93
N LEU A 64 -3.71 18.11 -6.89
CA LEU A 64 -3.23 18.22 -5.52
C LEU A 64 -1.86 17.58 -5.35
N ARG A 65 -1.68 16.38 -5.91
CA ARG A 65 -0.40 15.66 -5.91
C ARG A 65 0.70 16.43 -6.64
N ALA A 66 0.38 17.00 -7.80
CA ALA A 66 1.32 17.78 -8.61
C ALA A 66 1.77 19.05 -7.88
N ASN A 67 0.87 19.76 -7.19
CA ASN A 67 1.20 20.94 -6.39
C ASN A 67 2.18 20.59 -5.26
N ASP A 68 1.93 19.49 -4.55
CA ASP A 68 2.84 18.98 -3.53
C ASP A 68 4.20 18.59 -4.14
N PHE A 69 4.22 17.89 -5.27
CA PHE A 69 5.47 17.52 -5.96
C PHE A 69 6.26 18.74 -6.44
N ILE A 70 5.59 19.73 -7.06
CA ILE A 70 6.25 20.93 -7.58
C ILE A 70 6.88 21.75 -6.45
N SER A 71 6.17 21.89 -5.32
CA SER A 71 6.70 22.60 -4.15
C SER A 71 7.89 21.89 -3.49
N THR A 72 8.04 20.58 -3.75
CA THR A 72 9.07 19.73 -3.12
C THR A 72 10.06 19.13 -4.11
N LYS A 73 10.06 19.51 -5.39
CA LYS A 73 10.79 18.79 -6.45
C LYS A 73 12.28 18.53 -6.13
N ASN A 74 12.98 19.52 -5.55
CA ASN A 74 14.38 19.40 -5.15
C ASN A 74 14.58 18.76 -3.76
N TYR A 75 13.50 18.60 -2.99
CA TYR A 75 13.45 18.11 -1.62
C TYR A 75 12.32 17.08 -1.44
N PHE A 76 12.19 16.18 -2.41
CA PHE A 76 11.03 15.30 -2.55
C PHE A 76 10.86 14.41 -1.31
N TYR A 77 9.80 14.65 -0.53
CA TYR A 77 9.69 14.10 0.83
C TYR A 77 9.88 12.58 0.92
N PRO A 78 9.28 11.74 0.05
CA PRO A 78 9.48 10.28 0.14
C PRO A 78 10.91 9.79 -0.16
N SER A 79 11.78 10.63 -0.72
CA SER A 79 13.20 10.32 -0.94
C SER A 79 14.11 10.77 0.22
N ARG A 80 13.53 11.42 1.24
CA ARG A 80 14.22 11.91 2.42
C ARG A 80 13.78 11.14 3.66
N PRO A 81 14.58 11.13 4.74
CA PRO A 81 14.18 10.53 5.99
C PRO A 81 12.89 11.17 6.51
N ILE A 82 11.84 10.37 6.72
CA ILE A 82 10.54 10.85 7.23
C ILE A 82 10.68 11.62 8.54
N GLU A 83 11.65 11.27 9.39
CA GLU A 83 11.92 11.96 10.64
C GLU A 83 12.14 13.47 10.47
N THR A 84 12.64 13.93 9.31
CA THR A 84 12.83 15.36 9.01
C THR A 84 11.67 16.00 8.26
N GLU A 85 10.77 15.21 7.67
CA GLU A 85 9.72 15.72 6.76
C GLU A 85 8.28 15.47 7.24
N LEU A 86 8.07 14.73 8.33
CA LEU A 86 6.74 14.34 8.82
C LEU A 86 5.81 15.54 9.03
N GLU A 87 6.31 16.64 9.60
CA GLU A 87 5.52 17.86 9.80
C GLU A 87 5.12 18.49 8.46
N ASN A 88 6.06 18.56 7.50
CA ASN A 88 5.79 19.09 6.17
C ASN A 88 4.74 18.24 5.43
N ILE A 89 4.87 16.91 5.52
CA ILE A 89 3.93 15.94 4.93
C ILE A 89 2.53 16.15 5.50
N THR A 90 2.39 16.13 6.83
CA THR A 90 1.09 16.20 7.51
C THR A 90 0.39 17.56 7.36
N ASN A 91 1.15 18.62 7.10
CA ASN A 91 0.63 19.96 6.81
C ASN A 91 0.21 20.17 5.35
N SER A 92 0.58 19.27 4.44
CA SER A 92 0.29 19.41 3.02
C SER A 92 -1.21 19.32 2.69
N ARG A 93 -1.64 20.01 1.63
CA ARG A 93 -3.03 19.95 1.16
C ARG A 93 -3.37 18.55 0.66
N PHE A 94 -2.40 17.87 0.03
CA PHE A 94 -2.60 16.52 -0.46
C PHE A 94 -2.79 15.51 0.68
N TYR A 95 -2.00 15.58 1.76
CA TYR A 95 -2.20 14.75 2.95
C TYR A 95 -3.61 14.92 3.54
N ARG A 96 -4.07 16.18 3.69
CA ARG A 96 -5.43 16.45 4.18
C ARG A 96 -6.49 15.85 3.25
N PHE A 97 -6.32 15.91 1.93
CA PHE A 97 -7.23 15.22 1.01
C PHE A 97 -7.23 13.70 1.23
N LEU A 98 -6.05 13.11 1.41
CA LEU A 98 -5.92 11.67 1.71
C LEU A 98 -6.57 11.28 3.04
N THR A 99 -6.63 12.14 4.06
CA THR A 99 -7.37 11.82 5.30
C THR A 99 -8.87 11.60 5.07
N LEU A 100 -9.44 12.20 4.00
CA LEU A 100 -10.86 12.03 3.65
C LEU A 100 -11.13 10.72 2.88
N LEU A 101 -10.11 10.09 2.31
CA LEU A 101 -10.23 8.84 1.55
C LEU A 101 -10.67 7.68 2.48
N PRO A 102 -11.76 6.94 2.15
CA PRO A 102 -12.12 5.70 2.82
C PRO A 102 -11.12 4.59 2.51
N LYS A 103 -10.21 4.31 3.45
CA LYS A 103 -9.08 3.39 3.27
C LYS A 103 -9.44 1.93 3.49
N GLY A 104 -10.69 1.63 3.85
CA GLY A 104 -11.09 0.27 4.23
C GLY A 104 -10.51 -0.09 5.59
N GLY A 105 -9.52 -0.97 5.65
CA GLY A 105 -8.91 -1.45 6.87
C GLY A 105 -7.39 -1.31 6.94
N ASN A 106 -6.86 -1.30 8.16
CA ASN A 106 -5.44 -1.42 8.45
C ASN A 106 -5.17 -2.83 8.99
N LEU A 107 -4.49 -3.64 8.19
CA LEU A 107 -4.38 -5.08 8.45
C LEU A 107 -3.14 -5.48 9.23
N HIS A 108 -2.14 -4.61 9.32
CA HIS A 108 -0.85 -4.90 9.96
C HIS A 108 -0.55 -3.81 10.99
N LEU A 109 -0.88 -4.09 12.24
CA LEU A 109 -0.73 -3.19 13.37
C LEU A 109 -0.33 -3.97 14.61
N HIS A 110 0.67 -3.53 15.38
CA HIS A 110 0.87 -4.08 16.72
C HIS A 110 0.01 -3.31 17.71
N GLU A 111 -0.94 -3.98 18.35
CA GLU A 111 -2.05 -3.39 19.10
C GLU A 111 -1.64 -2.25 20.04
N PHE A 112 -0.52 -2.44 20.72
CA PHE A 112 -0.05 -1.53 21.74
C PHE A 112 0.79 -0.38 21.21
N GLN A 113 1.08 -0.33 19.91
CA GLN A 113 1.98 0.64 19.27
C GLN A 113 1.29 1.56 18.27
N VAL A 114 -0.05 1.56 18.25
CA VAL A 114 -0.82 2.25 17.21
C VAL A 114 -1.07 3.72 17.52
N LEU A 115 -1.45 4.04 18.76
CA LEU A 115 -1.81 5.42 19.11
C LEU A 115 -0.58 6.26 19.42
N ASP A 116 -0.51 7.46 18.84
CA ASP A 116 0.46 8.48 19.23
C ASP A 116 0.47 8.68 20.74
N ARG A 117 1.67 8.56 21.30
CA ARG A 117 1.91 8.61 22.74
C ARG A 117 1.51 9.95 23.35
N LYS A 118 1.66 11.05 22.60
CA LYS A 118 1.22 12.38 23.04
C LYS A 118 -0.29 12.37 23.30
N ILE A 119 -1.07 11.86 22.35
CA ILE A 119 -2.53 11.80 22.46
C ILE A 119 -2.96 10.97 23.67
N PHE A 120 -2.34 9.81 23.88
CA PHE A 120 -2.67 8.99 25.04
C PHE A 120 -2.31 9.66 26.36
N LEU A 121 -1.09 10.18 26.50
CA LEU A 121 -0.63 10.85 27.72
C LEU A 121 -1.47 12.09 28.03
N GLU A 122 -1.83 12.88 27.02
CA GLU A 122 -2.73 14.02 27.17
C GLU A 122 -4.13 13.59 27.63
N SER A 123 -4.64 12.46 27.13
CA SER A 123 -5.97 11.96 27.50
C SER A 123 -6.08 11.54 28.97
N ILE A 124 -4.97 11.13 29.60
CA ILE A 124 -4.94 10.72 31.01
C ILE A 124 -4.37 11.81 31.93
N LYS A 125 -3.80 12.90 31.41
CA LYS A 125 -3.06 13.91 32.18
C LYS A 125 -3.79 14.45 33.42
N ASN A 126 -5.13 14.53 33.35
CA ASN A 126 -5.98 15.03 34.43
C ASN A 126 -6.74 13.92 35.18
N SER A 127 -6.36 12.66 35.00
CA SER A 127 -7.01 11.50 35.62
C SER A 127 -6.23 11.00 36.85
N PRO A 128 -6.88 10.30 37.79
CA PRO A 128 -6.20 9.69 38.93
C PRO A 128 -5.08 8.72 38.52
N GLU A 129 -5.19 8.10 37.35
CA GLU A 129 -4.20 7.15 36.84
C GLU A 129 -2.88 7.86 36.49
N TYR A 130 -2.91 9.12 36.06
CA TYR A 130 -1.68 9.89 35.81
C TYR A 130 -0.88 10.15 37.08
N ASP A 131 -1.53 10.20 38.24
CA ASP A 131 -0.87 10.30 39.54
C ASP A 131 -0.15 9.01 39.93
N LEU A 132 -0.37 7.91 39.21
CA LEU A 132 0.32 6.64 39.38
C LEU A 132 1.49 6.49 38.40
N LEU A 133 1.73 7.46 37.51
CA LEU A 133 2.71 7.34 36.44
C LEU A 133 4.12 7.70 36.90
N TYR A 134 5.08 6.81 36.69
CA TYR A 134 6.50 7.02 37.00
C TYR A 134 7.36 6.74 35.77
N ILE A 135 8.48 7.46 35.68
CA ILE A 135 9.51 7.29 34.68
C ILE A 135 10.82 6.87 35.33
N CYS A 136 11.57 6.00 34.67
CA CYS A 136 12.92 5.60 35.04
C CYS A 136 13.84 5.99 33.88
N ASP A 137 14.90 6.76 34.17
CA ASP A 137 15.82 7.36 33.19
C ASP A 137 17.30 7.04 33.46
N GLN A 138 17.56 6.09 34.35
CA GLN A 138 18.91 5.70 34.78
C GLN A 138 19.29 4.31 34.26
N ASN A 139 20.59 3.99 34.27
CA ASN A 139 21.06 2.63 33.96
C ASN A 139 20.52 1.56 34.94
N SER A 140 19.91 1.95 36.06
CA SER A 140 19.25 1.06 37.02
C SER A 140 17.91 0.49 36.53
N CYS A 141 17.37 0.99 35.41
CA CYS A 141 16.08 0.59 34.86
C CYS A 141 16.16 -0.71 34.04
N LEU A 142 16.40 -1.85 34.70
CA LEU A 142 16.22 -3.21 34.14
C LEU A 142 16.63 -3.36 32.65
N THR A 143 17.91 -3.17 32.34
CA THR A 143 18.56 -3.30 31.01
C THR A 143 18.24 -2.26 29.93
N LYS A 144 17.30 -1.31 30.15
CA LYS A 144 16.99 -0.24 29.16
C LYS A 144 17.27 1.15 29.73
N LYS A 145 17.37 2.13 28.83
CA LYS A 145 17.66 3.53 29.20
C LYS A 145 16.43 4.29 29.70
N TYR A 146 15.23 3.98 29.21
CA TYR A 146 14.00 4.69 29.57
C TYR A 146 12.80 3.74 29.71
N TYR A 147 12.02 3.93 30.77
CA TYR A 147 10.76 3.23 31.01
C TYR A 147 9.72 4.13 31.68
N LEU A 148 8.45 4.06 31.28
CA LEU A 148 7.30 4.60 32.02
C LEU A 148 6.43 3.43 32.47
N ASN A 149 5.89 3.49 33.68
CA ASN A 149 4.99 2.48 34.19
C ASN A 149 4.09 3.06 35.30
N TYR A 150 3.04 2.35 35.66
CA TYR A 150 2.20 2.69 36.80
C TYR A 150 2.69 2.03 38.08
N PHE A 151 2.74 2.78 39.18
CA PHE A 151 2.98 2.27 40.52
C PHE A 151 2.07 2.95 41.55
N LYS A 152 1.60 2.19 42.54
CA LYS A 152 0.78 2.70 43.64
C LYS A 152 1.53 2.84 44.96
N ASN A 153 2.20 1.77 45.43
CA ASN A 153 2.88 1.76 46.74
C ASN A 153 4.37 1.34 46.65
N ASN A 154 4.67 0.22 45.98
CA ASN A 154 6.02 -0.35 45.94
C ASN A 154 6.81 0.17 44.73
N ILE A 155 7.26 1.42 44.79
CA ILE A 155 8.03 2.04 43.70
C ILE A 155 9.48 1.54 43.75
N PRO A 156 10.01 0.91 42.68
CA PRO A 156 11.40 0.46 42.66
C PRO A 156 12.39 1.64 42.69
N PRO A 157 13.63 1.44 43.17
CA PRO A 157 14.67 2.48 43.10
C PRO A 157 14.92 2.96 41.65
N GLY A 158 15.20 4.26 41.48
CA GLY A 158 15.47 4.87 40.17
C GLY A 158 14.23 5.35 39.40
N TRP A 159 13.02 5.12 39.92
CA TRP A 159 11.78 5.61 39.32
C TRP A 159 11.35 6.95 39.93
N THR A 160 11.14 7.94 39.07
CA THR A 160 10.69 9.30 39.41
C THR A 160 9.22 9.47 39.01
N LYS A 161 8.41 10.05 39.88
CA LYS A 161 7.01 10.34 39.59
C LYS A 161 6.92 11.35 38.45
N VAL A 162 6.10 11.10 37.42
CA VAL A 162 5.96 12.03 36.29
C VAL A 162 5.32 13.33 36.75
N LYS A 163 4.23 13.23 37.52
CA LYS A 163 3.57 14.40 38.10
C LYS A 163 4.51 15.16 39.02
N ASN A 164 4.57 16.48 38.83
CA ASN A 164 5.44 17.42 39.56
C ASN A 164 6.95 17.18 39.38
N SER A 165 7.35 16.50 38.30
CA SER A 165 8.75 16.43 37.87
C SER A 165 9.02 17.36 36.69
N ASN A 166 10.29 17.43 36.26
CA ASN A 166 10.70 18.16 35.06
C ASN A 166 10.28 17.45 33.76
N TRP A 167 9.68 16.25 33.84
CA TRP A 167 9.24 15.49 32.67
C TRP A 167 7.96 16.06 32.09
N THR A 168 8.08 16.69 30.93
CA THR A 168 6.91 17.08 30.12
C THR A 168 6.50 15.95 29.19
N ILE A 169 5.23 15.93 28.76
CA ILE A 169 4.74 14.97 27.75
C ILE A 169 5.60 15.04 26.47
N SER A 170 6.02 16.25 26.06
CA SER A 170 6.88 16.45 24.90
C SER A 170 8.23 15.75 25.07
N GLU A 171 8.86 15.87 26.24
CA GLU A 171 10.15 15.23 26.52
C GLU A 171 10.02 13.70 26.58
N ILE A 172 8.89 13.18 27.10
CA ILE A 172 8.60 11.74 27.08
C ILE A 172 8.45 11.25 25.64
N VAL A 173 7.68 11.94 24.80
CA VAL A 173 7.50 11.55 23.39
C VAL A 173 8.85 11.55 22.66
N LYS A 174 9.61 12.63 22.79
CA LYS A 174 10.94 12.81 22.21
C LYS A 174 11.91 11.67 22.52
N LYS A 175 11.89 11.14 23.75
CA LYS A 175 12.83 10.10 24.18
C LYS A 175 12.32 8.67 24.01
N THR A 176 11.07 8.49 23.59
CA THR A 176 10.46 7.16 23.58
C THR A 176 9.92 6.74 22.22
N THR A 177 9.66 7.67 21.30
CA THR A 177 9.35 7.36 19.89
C THR A 177 10.62 7.31 19.04
N LEU A 178 10.62 6.48 18.00
CA LEU A 178 11.82 6.29 17.19
C LEU A 178 12.21 7.55 16.40
N ILE A 179 11.24 8.25 15.78
CA ILE A 179 11.51 9.55 15.13
C ILE A 179 12.00 10.58 16.15
N GLY A 180 11.38 10.62 17.34
CA GLY A 180 11.79 11.50 18.42
C GLY A 180 13.26 11.31 18.78
N MET A 181 13.71 10.06 18.90
CA MET A 181 15.10 9.75 19.21
C MET A 181 16.04 10.07 18.04
N LEU A 182 15.69 9.66 16.82
CA LEU A 182 16.52 9.90 15.62
C LEU A 182 16.80 11.39 15.40
N ASN A 183 15.80 12.25 15.60
CA ASN A 183 15.94 13.70 15.50
C ASN A 183 16.80 14.34 16.59
N ASN A 184 17.16 13.61 17.64
CA ASN A 184 17.83 14.13 18.83
C ASN A 184 19.13 13.40 19.19
N LEU A 185 19.66 12.58 18.28
CA LEU A 185 20.98 11.99 18.43
C LEU A 185 22.06 13.05 18.19
N GLU A 186 23.10 13.04 19.03
CA GLU A 186 24.29 13.87 18.82
C GLU A 186 24.99 13.54 17.49
N LYS A 187 24.99 12.24 17.13
CA LYS A 187 25.48 11.75 15.85
C LYS A 187 24.34 11.06 15.09
N PRO A 188 23.88 11.62 13.96
CA PRO A 188 22.85 10.99 13.14
C PRO A 188 23.26 9.59 12.69
N LEU A 189 22.31 8.65 12.73
CA LEU A 189 22.48 7.32 12.14
C LEU A 189 22.27 7.39 10.63
N TYR A 190 22.96 6.54 9.88
CA TYR A 190 22.68 6.39 8.45
C TYR A 190 21.24 5.92 8.24
N ALA A 191 20.60 6.41 7.17
CA ALA A 191 19.25 6.03 6.79
C ALA A 191 19.13 4.55 6.38
N THR A 192 20.24 3.87 6.14
CA THR A 192 20.31 2.45 5.74
C THR A 192 20.91 1.54 6.82
N ASP A 193 21.19 2.08 8.02
CA ASP A 193 21.78 1.31 9.12
C ASP A 193 20.67 0.68 9.98
N THR A 194 20.14 -0.43 9.46
CA THR A 194 19.05 -1.18 10.08
C THR A 194 19.40 -1.67 11.49
N GLU A 195 20.62 -2.21 11.67
CA GLU A 195 21.08 -2.73 12.97
C GLU A 195 21.15 -1.62 14.03
N ALA A 196 21.76 -0.47 13.71
CA ALA A 196 21.83 0.64 14.66
C ALA A 196 20.44 1.19 15.02
N ARG A 197 19.51 1.26 14.04
CA ARG A 197 18.14 1.72 14.25
C ARG A 197 17.33 0.75 15.13
N TRP A 198 17.44 -0.56 14.91
CA TRP A 198 16.86 -1.58 15.80
C TRP A 198 17.47 -1.57 17.19
N ASN A 199 18.79 -1.39 17.30
CA ASN A 199 19.48 -1.27 18.58
C ASN A 199 19.02 -0.03 19.35
N LEU A 200 18.85 1.12 18.68
CA LEU A 200 18.29 2.33 19.28
C LEU A 200 16.88 2.07 19.80
N ALA A 201 15.98 1.55 18.97
CA ALA A 201 14.61 1.24 19.37
C ALA A 201 14.56 0.26 20.56
N SER A 202 15.42 -0.77 20.52
CA SER A 202 15.51 -1.80 21.56
C SER A 202 16.08 -1.26 22.86
N GLN A 203 17.14 -0.45 22.84
CA GLN A 203 17.80 0.10 24.03
C GLN A 203 16.89 1.08 24.79
N TYR A 204 16.03 1.78 24.08
CA TYR A 204 15.09 2.77 24.64
C TYR A 204 13.68 2.20 24.80
N GLY A 205 13.51 0.90 24.56
CA GLY A 205 12.28 0.17 24.79
C GLY A 205 11.11 0.63 23.90
N THR A 206 11.36 1.25 22.74
CA THR A 206 10.32 1.82 21.87
C THR A 206 9.13 0.86 21.71
N PHE A 207 9.37 -0.40 21.37
CA PHE A 207 8.30 -1.39 21.13
C PHE A 207 7.84 -2.19 22.37
N SER A 208 8.42 -1.98 23.55
CA SER A 208 8.05 -2.72 24.77
C SER A 208 7.45 -1.82 25.84
N PHE A 209 7.95 -0.59 25.95
CA PHE A 209 7.63 0.34 27.02
C PHE A 209 6.16 0.79 26.96
N TYR A 210 5.73 1.34 25.82
CA TYR A 210 4.37 1.86 25.70
C TYR A 210 3.31 0.75 25.87
N ALA A 211 3.68 -0.49 25.53
CA ALA A 211 2.86 -1.66 25.77
C ALA A 211 2.57 -1.92 27.24
N ASP A 212 3.45 -1.56 28.17
CA ASP A 212 3.21 -1.75 29.60
C ASP A 212 2.21 -0.74 30.17
N LEU A 213 2.23 0.51 29.68
CA LEU A 213 1.23 1.51 30.06
C LEU A 213 -0.17 1.09 29.66
N VAL A 214 -0.32 0.64 28.42
CA VAL A 214 -1.65 0.33 27.90
C VAL A 214 -2.15 -1.01 28.39
N LYS A 215 -1.37 -1.81 29.13
CA LYS A 215 -1.84 -3.03 29.83
C LYS A 215 -2.58 -2.73 31.14
N TYR A 216 -2.48 -1.51 31.67
CA TYR A 216 -3.23 -1.14 32.86
C TYR A 216 -4.73 -1.03 32.55
N ASN A 217 -5.54 -1.83 33.25
CA ASN A 217 -6.95 -2.05 32.92
C ASN A 217 -7.78 -0.76 32.93
N GLU A 218 -7.50 0.15 33.87
CA GLU A 218 -8.26 1.40 34.02
C GLU A 218 -8.09 2.36 32.83
N THR A 219 -6.94 2.32 32.14
CA THR A 219 -6.69 3.17 30.95
C THR A 219 -6.82 2.41 29.62
N ARG A 220 -6.82 1.07 29.65
CA ARG A 220 -6.84 0.17 28.48
C ARG A 220 -7.97 0.44 27.49
N PHE A 221 -9.19 0.58 27.99
CA PHE A 221 -10.37 0.77 27.12
C PHE A 221 -10.49 2.20 26.61
N ASN A 222 -9.95 3.18 27.34
CA ASN A 222 -9.77 4.54 26.83
C ASN A 222 -8.76 4.55 25.68
N TYR A 223 -7.61 3.89 25.85
CA TYR A 223 -6.63 3.69 24.77
C TYR A 223 -7.28 3.06 23.53
N MET A 224 -7.97 1.94 23.69
CA MET A 224 -8.62 1.27 22.57
C MET A 224 -9.62 2.19 21.87
N LYS A 225 -10.47 2.90 22.64
CA LYS A 225 -11.41 3.86 22.09
C LYS A 225 -10.70 4.95 21.26
N LEU A 226 -9.60 5.51 21.78
CA LEU A 226 -8.83 6.53 21.07
C LEU A 226 -8.20 5.99 19.78
N VAL A 227 -7.68 4.76 19.77
CA VAL A 227 -7.19 4.10 18.55
C VAL A 227 -8.30 4.01 17.50
N LEU A 228 -9.48 3.49 17.87
CA LEU A 228 -10.60 3.32 16.94
C LEU A 228 -11.15 4.67 16.45
N ASP A 229 -11.25 5.67 17.34
CA ASP A 229 -11.73 6.99 16.97
C ASP A 229 -10.76 7.71 16.03
N HIS A 230 -9.45 7.57 16.25
CA HIS A 230 -8.44 8.15 15.37
C HIS A 230 -8.39 7.43 14.02
N ALA A 231 -8.59 6.12 13.98
CA ALA A 231 -8.77 5.38 12.73
C ALA A 231 -9.96 5.95 11.94
N LEU A 232 -11.12 6.17 12.58
CA LEU A 232 -12.29 6.78 11.94
C LEU A 232 -12.05 8.23 11.50
N LYS A 233 -11.29 9.03 12.26
CA LYS A 233 -10.90 10.40 11.85
C LYS A 233 -10.10 10.42 10.53
N GLU A 234 -9.37 9.35 10.24
CA GLU A 234 -8.64 9.16 8.97
C GLU A 234 -9.39 8.25 7.98
N ASN A 235 -10.69 8.01 8.20
CA ASN A 235 -11.52 7.13 7.39
C ASN A 235 -10.95 5.72 7.18
N VAL A 236 -10.31 5.18 8.23
CA VAL A 236 -9.98 3.76 8.38
C VAL A 236 -11.09 3.10 9.21
N GLN A 237 -11.76 2.11 8.63
CA GLN A 237 -13.03 1.57 9.12
C GLN A 237 -12.88 0.16 9.70
N PHE A 238 -11.72 -0.48 9.56
CA PHE A 238 -11.47 -1.83 10.04
C PHE A 238 -10.03 -1.95 10.54
N LEU A 239 -9.78 -2.68 11.63
CA LEU A 239 -8.42 -2.89 12.16
C LEU A 239 -8.17 -4.36 12.49
N GLU A 240 -7.02 -4.89 12.06
CA GLU A 240 -6.48 -6.16 12.56
C GLU A 240 -5.24 -5.91 13.39
N PHE A 241 -5.31 -6.31 14.66
CA PHE A 241 -4.21 -6.10 15.59
C PHE A 241 -3.41 -7.38 15.78
N ARG A 242 -2.10 -7.32 15.51
CA ARG A 242 -1.10 -8.20 16.08
C ARG A 242 -0.98 -7.93 17.57
N ARG A 243 -1.21 -8.95 18.39
CA ARG A 243 -1.12 -8.86 19.84
C ARG A 243 -0.37 -10.04 20.42
N GLY A 244 0.37 -9.81 21.51
CA GLY A 244 0.82 -10.91 22.37
C GLY A 244 -0.37 -11.62 23.04
N PHE A 245 -0.08 -12.53 23.97
CA PHE A 245 -1.11 -13.32 24.64
C PHE A 245 -2.01 -12.49 25.56
N PHE A 246 -3.28 -12.90 25.65
CA PHE A 246 -4.24 -12.40 26.65
C PHE A 246 -3.90 -12.93 28.05
N GLY A 247 -4.43 -12.27 29.07
CA GLY A 247 -4.15 -12.59 30.48
C GLY A 247 -3.02 -11.77 31.10
N ASN A 248 -2.63 -10.68 30.42
CA ASN A 248 -1.51 -9.82 30.81
C ASN A 248 -1.96 -8.40 31.20
N LEU A 249 -3.26 -8.12 31.21
CA LEU A 249 -3.80 -6.89 31.78
C LEU A 249 -3.79 -6.98 33.31
N TYR A 250 -3.73 -5.83 33.96
CA TYR A 250 -3.71 -5.77 35.43
C TYR A 250 -4.42 -4.54 35.98
N TYR A 251 -4.78 -4.59 37.26
CA TYR A 251 -5.23 -3.45 38.04
C TYR A 251 -4.56 -3.42 39.43
N PHE A 252 -4.66 -2.32 40.16
CA PHE A 252 -4.21 -2.24 41.55
C PHE A 252 -5.38 -2.43 42.51
N ASP A 253 -5.26 -3.34 43.46
CA ASP A 253 -6.26 -3.51 44.51
C ASP A 253 -6.25 -2.33 45.52
N LYS A 254 -7.12 -2.42 46.53
CA LYS A 254 -7.21 -1.41 47.61
C LYS A 254 -5.90 -1.23 48.39
N ASN A 255 -5.08 -2.28 48.49
CA ASN A 255 -3.80 -2.29 49.18
C ASN A 255 -2.63 -1.90 48.26
N GLY A 256 -2.89 -1.65 46.97
CA GLY A 256 -1.89 -1.30 45.97
C GLY A 256 -1.13 -2.49 45.39
N LEU A 257 -1.60 -3.71 45.62
CA LEU A 257 -1.07 -4.91 44.98
C LEU A 257 -1.55 -4.99 43.53
N GLN A 258 -0.63 -5.31 42.62
CA GLN A 258 -0.95 -5.54 41.22
C GLN A 258 -1.60 -6.91 41.03
N ILE A 259 -2.85 -6.92 40.55
CA ILE A 259 -3.63 -8.12 40.27
C ILE A 259 -3.75 -8.29 38.76
N SER A 260 -3.34 -9.45 38.25
CA SER A 260 -3.48 -9.79 36.83
C SER A 260 -4.91 -10.24 36.52
N ILE A 261 -5.42 -9.85 35.37
CA ILE A 261 -6.71 -10.27 34.83
C ILE A 261 -6.46 -11.50 33.96
N ASN A 262 -7.20 -12.58 34.19
CA ASN A 262 -7.06 -13.79 33.37
C ASN A 262 -7.57 -13.55 31.93
N ALA A 263 -7.14 -14.41 31.00
CA ALA A 263 -7.46 -14.25 29.58
C ALA A 263 -8.97 -14.25 29.27
N THR A 264 -9.76 -15.08 29.97
CA THR A 264 -11.21 -15.21 29.76
C THR A 264 -11.94 -13.93 30.13
N ASP A 265 -11.64 -13.35 31.30
CA ASP A 265 -12.26 -12.10 31.77
C ASP A 265 -11.87 -10.90 30.90
N GLU A 266 -10.62 -10.87 30.46
CA GLU A 266 -10.14 -9.88 29.50
C GLU A 266 -10.91 -9.96 28.16
N LEU A 267 -11.04 -11.16 27.59
CA LEU A 267 -11.74 -11.38 26.32
C LEU A 267 -13.23 -11.05 26.42
N ASN A 268 -13.89 -11.41 27.52
CA ASN A 268 -15.28 -11.05 27.78
C ASN A 268 -15.48 -9.52 27.86
N SER A 269 -14.53 -8.83 28.50
CA SER A 269 -14.54 -7.36 28.58
C SER A 269 -14.33 -6.72 27.21
N LEU A 270 -13.43 -7.27 26.38
CA LEU A 270 -13.22 -6.84 24.99
C LEU A 270 -14.46 -7.06 24.11
N LEU A 271 -15.15 -8.20 24.23
CA LEU A 271 -16.41 -8.47 23.52
C LEU A 271 -17.49 -7.44 23.89
N LYS A 272 -17.64 -7.15 25.19
CA LYS A 272 -18.59 -6.14 25.68
C LYS A 272 -18.25 -4.75 25.14
N PHE A 273 -16.97 -4.38 25.14
CA PHE A 273 -16.49 -3.13 24.56
C PHE A 273 -16.77 -3.07 23.05
N LYS A 274 -16.39 -4.11 22.29
CA LYS A 274 -16.62 -4.24 20.83
C LYS A 274 -18.08 -4.03 20.48
N LYS A 275 -18.99 -4.77 21.13
CA LYS A 275 -20.45 -4.65 20.91
C LYS A 275 -20.93 -3.21 21.12
N LYS A 276 -20.51 -2.57 22.22
CA LYS A 276 -20.89 -1.18 22.55
C LYS A 276 -20.29 -0.16 21.57
N TYR A 277 -19.06 -0.38 21.11
CA TYR A 277 -18.40 0.53 20.17
C TYR A 277 -19.06 0.46 18.79
N LEU A 278 -19.29 -0.76 18.27
CA LEU A 278 -19.92 -0.98 16.97
C LEU A 278 -21.37 -0.45 16.92
N SER A 279 -22.13 -0.56 18.01
CA SER A 279 -23.49 -0.01 18.06
C SER A 279 -23.52 1.52 18.01
N LYS A 280 -22.45 2.18 18.50
CA LYS A 280 -22.33 3.65 18.48
C LYS A 280 -21.72 4.20 17.21
N ASN A 281 -20.94 3.37 16.49
CA ASN A 281 -20.20 3.76 15.31
C ASN A 281 -20.58 2.86 14.12
N PRO A 282 -21.77 3.06 13.52
CA PRO A 282 -22.28 2.16 12.48
C PRO A 282 -21.41 2.11 11.22
N ASN A 283 -20.62 3.15 10.95
CA ASN A 283 -19.69 3.21 9.82
C ASN A 283 -18.39 2.42 10.05
N PHE A 284 -18.06 2.10 11.31
CA PHE A 284 -16.94 1.21 11.62
C PHE A 284 -17.34 -0.23 11.33
N ILE A 285 -16.49 -0.96 10.60
CA ILE A 285 -16.73 -2.33 10.14
C ILE A 285 -16.53 -3.27 11.32
N ASP A 286 -15.29 -3.38 11.81
CA ASP A 286 -14.94 -4.26 12.93
C ASP A 286 -13.50 -4.02 13.46
N PHE A 287 -13.12 -4.72 14.52
CA PHE A 287 -11.73 -5.01 14.85
C PHE A 287 -11.55 -6.45 15.34
N ILE A 288 -10.37 -7.04 15.09
CA ILE A 288 -10.02 -8.42 15.47
C ILE A 288 -8.53 -8.53 15.86
N PHE A 289 -8.13 -9.71 16.34
CA PHE A 289 -6.80 -10.01 16.85
C PHE A 289 -6.15 -11.19 16.13
N ILE A 290 -4.89 -10.98 15.77
CA ILE A 290 -3.93 -11.99 15.34
C ILE A 290 -2.93 -12.15 16.49
N ILE A 291 -2.79 -13.36 17.03
CA ILE A 291 -1.93 -13.56 18.19
C ILE A 291 -0.52 -13.93 17.74
N TYR A 292 0.49 -13.28 18.28
CA TYR A 292 1.87 -13.54 17.91
C TYR A 292 2.69 -14.20 19.01
N SER A 293 3.73 -14.91 18.59
CA SER A 293 4.91 -15.20 19.42
C SER A 293 6.09 -14.32 19.02
N ILE A 294 6.98 -14.01 19.98
CA ILE A 294 8.26 -13.36 19.69
C ILE A 294 9.21 -14.42 19.13
N ARG A 295 9.77 -14.20 17.94
CA ARG A 295 10.58 -15.20 17.23
C ARG A 295 11.84 -15.65 17.95
N LYS A 296 12.42 -14.80 18.81
CA LYS A 296 13.56 -15.14 19.69
C LYS A 296 13.21 -16.11 20.84
N SER A 297 11.94 -16.50 21.00
CA SER A 297 11.51 -17.43 22.05
C SER A 297 11.96 -18.87 21.78
N SER A 298 12.12 -19.67 22.84
CA SER A 298 12.41 -21.10 22.71
C SER A 298 11.25 -21.88 22.07
N LYS A 299 11.57 -23.03 21.46
CA LYS A 299 10.57 -23.92 20.82
C LYS A 299 9.48 -24.34 21.81
N ASP A 300 9.83 -24.71 23.04
CA ASP A 300 8.83 -25.10 24.06
C ASP A 300 7.89 -23.96 24.44
N LYS A 301 8.41 -22.74 24.53
CA LYS A 301 7.58 -21.56 24.81
C LYS A 301 6.58 -21.32 23.68
N ILE A 302 7.03 -21.41 22.42
CA ILE A 302 6.15 -21.26 21.25
C ILE A 302 5.11 -22.38 21.19
N LYS A 303 5.51 -23.63 21.46
CA LYS A 303 4.60 -24.78 21.53
C LYS A 303 3.44 -24.54 22.50
N ASN A 304 3.76 -24.17 23.74
CA ASN A 304 2.76 -23.90 24.77
C ASN A 304 1.85 -22.73 24.40
N GLN A 305 2.44 -21.68 23.83
CA GLN A 305 1.74 -20.51 23.31
C GLN A 305 0.72 -20.87 22.22
N ILE A 306 1.12 -21.63 21.20
CA ILE A 306 0.22 -22.07 20.11
C ILE A 306 -0.91 -22.96 20.66
N ASN A 307 -0.62 -23.89 21.57
CA ASN A 307 -1.64 -24.75 22.17
C ASN A 307 -2.69 -23.95 22.95
N ASN A 308 -2.25 -22.98 23.75
CA ASN A 308 -3.15 -22.10 24.50
C ASN A 308 -3.98 -21.22 23.57
N LEU A 309 -3.37 -20.69 22.50
CA LEU A 309 -4.06 -19.91 21.48
C LEU A 309 -5.18 -20.70 20.81
N ILE A 310 -4.90 -21.92 20.37
CA ILE A 310 -5.89 -22.79 19.71
C ILE A 310 -7.10 -23.01 20.64
N ASN A 311 -6.87 -23.23 21.93
CA ASN A 311 -7.95 -23.41 22.89
C ASN A 311 -8.79 -22.12 23.07
N LEU A 312 -8.14 -20.96 23.18
CA LEU A 312 -8.86 -19.68 23.29
C LEU A 312 -9.64 -19.36 22.00
N GLN A 313 -9.06 -19.63 20.82
CA GLN A 313 -9.71 -19.28 19.56
C GLN A 313 -11.01 -20.08 19.34
N LYS A 314 -11.08 -21.34 19.79
CA LYS A 314 -12.32 -22.14 19.76
C LYS A 314 -13.47 -21.46 20.50
N SER A 315 -13.17 -20.80 21.63
CA SER A 315 -14.17 -20.10 22.45
C SER A 315 -14.42 -18.65 22.00
N TYR A 316 -13.47 -18.03 21.30
CA TYR A 316 -13.52 -16.62 20.89
C TYR A 316 -13.24 -16.41 19.38
N PRO A 317 -13.93 -17.13 18.47
CA PRO A 317 -13.63 -17.11 17.02
C PRO A 317 -13.98 -15.78 16.33
N ASP A 318 -14.74 -14.91 16.99
CA ASP A 318 -15.11 -13.56 16.52
C ASP A 318 -14.10 -12.47 16.89
N LEU A 319 -13.15 -12.79 17.79
CA LEU A 319 -12.07 -11.89 18.19
C LEU A 319 -10.72 -12.40 17.69
N ILE A 320 -10.43 -13.68 17.86
CA ILE A 320 -9.13 -14.27 17.54
C ILE A 320 -9.22 -14.95 16.18
N ARG A 321 -8.44 -14.46 15.20
CA ARG A 321 -8.57 -14.86 13.79
C ARG A 321 -7.29 -15.41 13.16
N GLY A 322 -6.21 -15.51 13.93
CA GLY A 322 -5.00 -16.09 13.40
C GLY A 322 -3.77 -16.00 14.30
N TYR A 323 -2.64 -16.37 13.70
CA TYR A 323 -1.33 -16.39 14.32
C TYR A 323 -0.23 -15.78 13.45
N ASP A 324 0.78 -15.22 14.10
CA ASP A 324 1.95 -14.56 13.50
C ASP A 324 3.23 -14.81 14.34
N MET A 325 4.39 -14.54 13.76
CA MET A 325 5.69 -14.52 14.43
C MET A 325 6.38 -13.18 14.21
N VAL A 326 6.62 -12.45 15.30
CA VAL A 326 7.08 -11.04 15.24
C VAL A 326 8.44 -10.84 15.91
N GLY A 327 8.98 -9.64 15.77
CA GLY A 327 10.31 -9.23 16.24
C GLY A 327 11.31 -9.18 15.10
N GLU A 328 12.41 -8.46 15.30
CA GLU A 328 13.49 -8.26 14.32
C GLU A 328 13.89 -9.57 13.66
N GLU A 329 13.62 -9.67 12.36
CA GLU A 329 13.72 -10.91 11.59
C GLU A 329 15.18 -11.39 11.48
N ASP A 330 16.07 -10.45 11.22
CA ASP A 330 17.50 -10.66 10.97
C ASP A 330 18.31 -11.10 12.19
N GLN A 331 17.86 -10.73 13.39
CA GLN A 331 18.45 -11.13 14.66
C GLN A 331 17.59 -12.15 15.40
N GLY A 332 16.61 -12.75 14.72
CA GLY A 332 15.65 -13.70 15.30
C GLY A 332 15.80 -15.11 14.75
N HIS A 333 14.99 -16.03 15.29
CA HIS A 333 14.84 -17.33 14.65
C HIS A 333 13.93 -17.22 13.41
N THR A 334 14.25 -18.04 12.42
CA THR A 334 13.49 -18.30 11.20
C THR A 334 12.21 -19.08 11.50
N LEU A 335 11.29 -19.08 10.53
CA LEU A 335 10.11 -19.95 10.55
C LEU A 335 10.54 -21.42 10.49
N LEU A 336 11.56 -21.77 9.70
CA LEU A 336 12.10 -23.13 9.64
C LEU A 336 12.55 -23.65 11.02
N PHE A 337 13.23 -22.83 11.82
CA PHE A 337 13.66 -23.22 13.17
C PHE A 337 12.47 -23.64 14.06
N HIS A 338 11.33 -22.96 13.92
CA HIS A 338 10.09 -23.25 14.65
C HIS A 338 9.10 -24.14 13.89
N SER A 339 9.51 -24.72 12.76
CA SER A 339 8.63 -25.44 11.82
C SER A 339 7.74 -26.49 12.48
N GLU A 340 8.28 -27.31 13.39
CA GLU A 340 7.49 -28.33 14.12
C GLU A 340 6.28 -27.72 14.83
N ASN A 341 6.47 -26.59 15.50
CA ASN A 341 5.40 -25.88 16.21
C ASN A 341 4.45 -25.17 15.23
N LEU A 342 4.98 -24.60 14.16
CA LEU A 342 4.19 -23.91 13.15
C LEU A 342 3.32 -24.86 12.33
N ILE A 343 3.76 -26.10 12.12
CA ILE A 343 2.96 -27.16 11.50
C ILE A 343 1.70 -27.45 12.33
N ASN A 344 1.77 -27.39 13.66
CA ASN A 344 0.58 -27.52 14.50
C ASN A 344 -0.44 -26.39 14.26
N ALA A 345 0.02 -25.14 14.23
CA ALA A 345 -0.83 -24.00 13.90
C ALA A 345 -1.40 -24.08 12.47
N PHE A 346 -0.60 -24.59 11.52
CA PHE A 346 -1.03 -24.85 10.15
C PHE A 346 -2.11 -25.94 10.08
N ASN A 347 -1.91 -27.08 10.72
CA ASN A 347 -2.91 -28.16 10.75
C ASN A 347 -4.23 -27.65 11.34
N TYR A 348 -4.14 -26.85 12.42
CA TYR A 348 -5.32 -26.21 12.99
C TYR A 348 -5.99 -25.23 12.01
N SER A 349 -5.23 -24.41 11.29
CA SER A 349 -5.77 -23.49 10.28
C SER A 349 -6.57 -24.22 9.20
N GLN A 350 -6.11 -25.40 8.77
CA GLN A 350 -6.80 -26.21 7.76
C GLN A 350 -8.15 -26.76 8.27
N ILE A 351 -8.20 -27.29 9.50
CA ILE A 351 -9.46 -27.83 10.06
C ILE A 351 -10.43 -26.74 10.53
N SER A 352 -9.93 -25.54 10.84
CA SER A 352 -10.74 -24.40 11.29
C SER A 352 -11.60 -23.76 10.19
N ASN A 353 -11.46 -24.22 8.94
CA ASN A 353 -12.13 -23.71 7.75
C ASN A 353 -12.06 -22.17 7.62
N ARG A 354 -10.84 -21.62 7.65
CA ARG A 354 -10.53 -20.17 7.57
C ARG A 354 -11.00 -19.32 8.76
N SER A 355 -11.46 -19.94 9.86
CA SER A 355 -11.68 -19.19 11.10
C SER A 355 -10.39 -18.80 11.82
N PHE A 356 -9.30 -19.53 11.54
CA PHE A 356 -7.95 -19.25 12.01
C PHE A 356 -6.99 -19.19 10.80
N ASN A 357 -6.22 -18.11 10.69
CA ASN A 357 -5.32 -17.83 9.57
C ASN A 357 -3.86 -17.70 10.04
N LEU A 358 -2.90 -18.02 9.17
CA LEU A 358 -1.48 -17.73 9.41
C LEU A 358 -1.10 -16.48 8.63
N LEU A 359 -0.40 -15.53 9.26
CA LEU A 359 -0.13 -14.20 8.71
C LEU A 359 1.29 -13.71 9.02
N PHE A 360 2.28 -14.52 8.66
CA PHE A 360 3.66 -14.35 9.10
C PHE A 360 4.30 -13.05 8.61
N HIS A 361 5.00 -12.34 9.51
CA HIS A 361 6.14 -11.52 9.10
C HIS A 361 7.18 -12.41 8.45
N ALA A 362 7.49 -12.11 7.18
CA ALA A 362 8.48 -12.85 6.44
C ALA A 362 9.14 -11.95 5.39
N GLY A 363 10.46 -12.03 5.36
CA GLY A 363 11.27 -11.35 4.37
C GLY A 363 11.41 -9.85 4.55
N GLU A 364 11.19 -9.31 5.75
CA GLU A 364 11.58 -7.95 6.15
C GLU A 364 13.11 -7.90 6.39
N THR A 365 13.86 -7.96 5.29
CA THR A 365 15.32 -8.03 5.36
C THR A 365 15.97 -7.43 4.12
N ASN A 366 17.13 -6.81 4.33
CA ASN A 366 18.00 -6.32 3.28
C ASN A 366 19.13 -7.29 2.90
N TRP A 367 19.36 -8.36 3.69
CA TRP A 367 20.50 -9.26 3.49
C TRP A 367 20.63 -9.69 2.02
N PRO A 368 21.82 -9.57 1.43
CA PRO A 368 22.03 -9.88 0.02
C PRO A 368 22.06 -11.39 -0.24
N GLU A 369 22.41 -12.19 0.77
CA GLU A 369 22.74 -13.60 0.60
C GLU A 369 21.83 -14.56 1.37
N LYS A 370 21.37 -15.60 0.68
CA LYS A 370 20.50 -16.65 1.24
C LYS A 370 21.22 -17.67 2.12
N HIS A 371 22.55 -17.66 2.13
CA HIS A 371 23.39 -18.71 2.75
C HIS A 371 23.96 -18.35 4.11
N ILE A 372 23.66 -17.16 4.64
CA ILE A 372 24.16 -16.70 5.94
C ILE A 372 23.07 -17.00 6.99
N PRO A 373 23.13 -18.12 7.73
CA PRO A 373 22.15 -18.43 8.75
C PRO A 373 22.15 -17.37 9.86
N SER A 374 21.05 -17.30 10.61
CA SER A 374 21.01 -16.44 11.79
C SER A 374 22.09 -16.86 12.80
N ASN A 375 22.56 -15.90 13.61
CA ASN A 375 23.50 -16.16 14.70
C ASN A 375 22.87 -16.91 15.90
N HIS A 376 21.66 -17.44 15.76
CA HIS A 376 20.89 -18.08 16.83
C HIS A 376 20.70 -19.59 16.64
N GLY A 377 21.51 -20.24 15.81
CA GLY A 377 21.45 -21.69 15.59
C GLY A 377 20.38 -22.11 14.58
N ASP A 378 20.01 -21.20 13.69
CA ASP A 378 19.14 -21.47 12.56
C ASP A 378 19.90 -22.21 11.45
N GLY A 379 19.22 -23.11 10.75
CA GLY A 379 19.82 -23.83 9.62
C GLY A 379 19.90 -23.01 8.33
N VAL A 380 19.16 -21.90 8.25
CA VAL A 380 18.99 -21.07 7.04
C VAL A 380 18.90 -19.59 7.41
N SER A 381 19.04 -18.71 6.43
CA SER A 381 18.90 -17.26 6.64
C SER A 381 17.45 -16.81 6.69
N THR A 382 17.23 -15.59 7.18
CA THR A 382 15.93 -14.88 7.13
C THR A 382 15.27 -14.90 5.75
N PHE A 383 16.08 -14.95 4.71
CA PHE A 383 15.64 -14.95 3.32
C PHE A 383 14.75 -16.15 2.95
N GLU A 384 14.84 -17.25 3.69
CA GLU A 384 14.03 -18.46 3.49
C GLU A 384 12.65 -18.40 4.17
N ASN A 385 12.41 -17.45 5.08
CA ASN A 385 11.09 -17.29 5.72
C ASN A 385 9.97 -17.08 4.71
N ILE A 386 10.25 -16.48 3.54
CA ILE A 386 9.28 -16.38 2.44
C ILE A 386 8.86 -17.77 1.95
N TYR A 387 9.78 -18.72 1.80
CA TYR A 387 9.44 -20.08 1.37
C TYR A 387 8.60 -20.79 2.43
N ASP A 388 9.03 -20.73 3.69
CA ASP A 388 8.32 -21.37 4.79
C ASP A 388 6.90 -20.81 4.95
N ALA A 389 6.74 -19.48 4.85
CA ALA A 389 5.44 -18.84 4.91
C ALA A 389 4.50 -19.34 3.78
N LEU A 390 5.03 -19.55 2.58
CA LEU A 390 4.25 -20.08 1.46
C LEU A 390 3.95 -21.58 1.58
N VAL A 391 4.88 -22.38 2.10
CA VAL A 391 4.67 -23.81 2.40
C VAL A 391 3.59 -23.96 3.47
N LEU A 392 3.62 -23.13 4.49
CA LEU A 392 2.60 -23.03 5.55
C LEU A 392 1.31 -22.33 5.08
N ARG A 393 1.16 -22.04 3.78
CA ARG A 393 -0.02 -21.43 3.16
C ARG A 393 -0.51 -20.18 3.92
N THR A 394 0.42 -19.31 4.28
CA THR A 394 0.09 -18.02 4.91
C THR A 394 -0.97 -17.28 4.07
N HIS A 395 -1.95 -16.68 4.74
CA HIS A 395 -3.00 -15.92 4.08
C HIS A 395 -2.48 -14.57 3.58
N ARG A 396 -1.58 -13.97 4.36
CA ARG A 396 -0.85 -12.73 4.03
C ARG A 396 0.60 -12.85 4.47
N ILE A 397 1.47 -12.06 3.85
CA ILE A 397 2.88 -11.92 4.22
C ILE A 397 3.09 -10.51 4.75
N GLY A 398 3.60 -10.39 5.99
CA GLY A 398 4.04 -9.13 6.57
C GLY A 398 5.33 -8.63 5.92
N HIS A 399 5.32 -7.39 5.43
CA HIS A 399 6.38 -6.68 4.71
C HIS A 399 6.78 -7.27 3.35
N GLY A 400 7.40 -8.45 3.34
CA GLY A 400 7.85 -9.11 2.11
C GLY A 400 8.88 -8.32 1.29
N LEU A 401 9.81 -7.58 1.91
CA LEU A 401 10.81 -6.77 1.19
C LEU A 401 11.72 -7.63 0.29
N SER A 402 12.20 -8.75 0.81
CA SER A 402 13.10 -9.67 0.11
C SER A 402 12.44 -10.44 -1.04
N LEU A 403 11.10 -10.44 -1.13
CA LEU A 403 10.36 -11.07 -2.22
C LEU A 403 10.74 -10.45 -3.59
N ALA A 404 11.18 -9.19 -3.61
CA ALA A 404 11.66 -8.46 -4.79
C ALA A 404 12.79 -9.19 -5.54
N LYS A 405 13.57 -9.97 -4.80
CA LYS A 405 14.69 -10.75 -5.32
C LYS A 405 14.25 -12.14 -5.83
N ARG A 406 12.93 -12.40 -5.93
CA ARG A 406 12.33 -13.72 -6.25
C ARG A 406 11.14 -13.62 -7.23
N PRO A 407 11.33 -13.05 -8.43
CA PRO A 407 10.24 -12.81 -9.38
C PRO A 407 9.47 -14.07 -9.80
N ASP A 408 10.13 -15.24 -9.83
CA ASP A 408 9.46 -16.52 -10.16
C ASP A 408 8.32 -16.88 -9.18
N MET A 409 8.36 -16.34 -7.97
CA MET A 409 7.35 -16.58 -6.94
C MET A 409 6.11 -15.69 -7.12
N TYR A 410 6.18 -14.63 -7.93
CA TYR A 410 5.08 -13.68 -8.10
C TYR A 410 3.84 -14.36 -8.65
N LYS A 411 4.01 -15.21 -9.66
CA LYS A 411 2.92 -16.00 -10.23
C LYS A 411 2.28 -16.90 -9.18
N TYR A 412 3.09 -17.61 -8.40
CA TYR A 412 2.61 -18.50 -7.33
C TYR A 412 1.78 -17.75 -6.28
N ILE A 413 2.24 -16.58 -5.86
CA ILE A 413 1.60 -15.71 -4.86
C ILE A 413 0.29 -15.12 -5.40
N SER A 414 0.33 -14.59 -6.63
CA SER A 414 -0.84 -14.00 -7.31
C SER A 414 -1.95 -15.04 -7.52
N GLU A 415 -1.62 -16.23 -8.06
CA GLU A 415 -2.60 -17.29 -8.30
C GLU A 415 -3.26 -17.79 -7.00
N ARG A 416 -2.52 -17.80 -5.89
CA ARG A 416 -3.04 -18.17 -4.55
C ARG A 416 -3.69 -17.03 -3.81
N LYS A 417 -3.65 -15.82 -4.38
CA LYS A 417 -4.20 -14.60 -3.79
C LYS A 417 -3.66 -14.37 -2.37
N ILE A 418 -2.35 -14.52 -2.21
CA ILE A 418 -1.67 -14.23 -0.93
C ILE A 418 -1.30 -12.74 -0.96
N ALA A 419 -1.84 -11.97 -0.01
CA ALA A 419 -1.62 -10.53 0.01
C ALA A 419 -0.30 -10.17 0.71
N ILE A 420 0.39 -9.14 0.22
CA ILE A 420 1.55 -8.56 0.90
C ILE A 420 1.10 -7.33 1.68
N GLU A 421 1.40 -7.31 2.98
CA GLU A 421 1.16 -6.17 3.87
C GLU A 421 2.37 -5.24 3.79
N VAL A 422 2.22 -4.11 3.13
CA VAL A 422 3.31 -3.19 2.83
C VAL A 422 3.26 -1.99 3.78
N CYS A 423 4.38 -1.72 4.47
CA CYS A 423 4.49 -0.70 5.52
C CYS A 423 5.61 0.31 5.20
N PRO A 424 5.43 1.21 4.21
CA PRO A 424 6.49 2.07 3.70
C PRO A 424 7.17 2.92 4.77
N ALA A 425 6.41 3.50 5.71
CA ALA A 425 6.99 4.33 6.76
C ALA A 425 7.87 3.50 7.71
N SER A 426 7.38 2.33 8.16
CA SER A 426 8.17 1.40 8.97
C SER A 426 9.47 1.02 8.28
N ASN A 427 9.39 0.62 7.00
CA ASN A 427 10.56 0.19 6.25
C ASN A 427 11.59 1.31 6.05
N GLN A 428 11.19 2.58 5.98
CA GLN A 428 12.13 3.71 5.96
C GLN A 428 12.70 4.02 7.34
N ILE A 429 11.86 4.07 8.37
CA ILE A 429 12.25 4.46 9.74
C ILE A 429 13.20 3.43 10.35
N LEU A 430 12.98 2.14 10.09
CA LEU A 430 13.86 1.05 10.52
C LEU A 430 15.09 0.87 9.61
N GLY A 431 15.24 1.71 8.59
CA GLY A 431 16.42 1.78 7.74
C GLY A 431 16.51 0.71 6.65
N TYR A 432 15.41 0.01 6.34
CA TYR A 432 15.39 -0.94 5.24
C TYR A 432 15.41 -0.25 3.87
N ILE A 433 14.63 0.83 3.70
CA ILE A 433 14.52 1.55 2.42
C ILE A 433 14.68 3.05 2.67
N ALA A 434 15.86 3.61 2.38
CA ALA A 434 16.11 5.04 2.57
C ALA A 434 15.29 5.93 1.61
N ASP A 435 15.14 5.51 0.35
CA ASP A 435 14.38 6.23 -0.68
C ASP A 435 13.21 5.39 -1.16
N LEU A 436 11.99 5.82 -0.81
CA LEU A 436 10.76 5.06 -1.06
C LEU A 436 10.39 4.95 -2.54
N ARG A 437 11.05 5.70 -3.44
CA ARG A 437 10.93 5.49 -4.90
C ARG A 437 11.43 4.11 -5.32
N ASN A 438 12.32 3.52 -4.52
CA ASN A 438 12.89 2.19 -4.75
C ASN A 438 12.18 1.09 -3.94
N HIS A 439 11.10 1.41 -3.24
CA HIS A 439 10.37 0.44 -2.43
C HIS A 439 9.68 -0.61 -3.33
N PRO A 440 9.83 -1.93 -3.07
CA PRO A 440 9.36 -2.98 -3.99
C PRO A 440 7.84 -3.15 -4.07
N GLY A 441 7.10 -2.58 -3.12
CA GLY A 441 5.63 -2.63 -3.07
C GLY A 441 4.93 -2.26 -4.39
N ILE A 442 5.43 -1.25 -5.13
CA ILE A 442 4.86 -0.90 -6.44
C ILE A 442 5.06 -2.00 -7.48
N VAL A 443 6.21 -2.69 -7.45
CA VAL A 443 6.50 -3.79 -8.38
C VAL A 443 5.54 -4.94 -8.13
N TYR A 444 5.25 -5.27 -6.87
CA TYR A 444 4.28 -6.30 -6.51
C TYR A 444 2.89 -5.96 -7.04
N HIS A 445 2.41 -4.75 -6.76
CA HIS A 445 1.10 -4.27 -7.23
C HIS A 445 0.99 -4.33 -8.76
N ARG A 446 1.98 -3.81 -9.49
CA ARG A 446 2.01 -3.84 -10.97
C ARG A 446 2.18 -5.23 -11.55
N SER A 447 2.72 -6.18 -10.78
CA SER A 447 2.84 -7.60 -11.16
C SER A 447 1.58 -8.42 -10.85
N GLY A 448 0.48 -7.78 -10.42
CA GLY A 448 -0.77 -8.46 -10.09
C GLY A 448 -0.75 -9.23 -8.77
N ILE A 449 0.24 -8.97 -7.90
CA ILE A 449 0.22 -9.46 -6.53
C ILE A 449 -0.69 -8.54 -5.71
N PRO A 450 -1.69 -9.08 -4.98
CA PRO A 450 -2.50 -8.25 -4.12
C PRO A 450 -1.65 -7.65 -3.00
N ILE A 451 -1.70 -6.34 -2.84
CA ILE A 451 -1.09 -5.65 -1.70
C ILE A 451 -2.14 -4.93 -0.85
N VAL A 452 -1.81 -4.76 0.43
CA VAL A 452 -2.51 -3.88 1.37
C VAL A 452 -1.49 -2.93 1.98
N LEU A 453 -1.77 -1.63 1.95
CA LEU A 453 -0.97 -0.66 2.69
C LEU A 453 -1.35 -0.72 4.17
N ALA A 454 -0.36 -0.72 5.05
CA ALA A 454 -0.57 -0.81 6.49
C ALA A 454 0.42 0.07 7.27
N GLY A 455 0.04 0.42 8.50
CA GLY A 455 0.76 1.42 9.30
C GLY A 455 1.82 0.84 10.24
N ASP A 456 1.75 -0.46 10.55
CA ASP A 456 2.65 -1.16 11.47
C ASP A 456 2.61 -0.60 12.90
N ASP A 457 3.55 0.28 13.26
CA ASP A 457 3.78 0.81 14.59
C ASP A 457 3.71 2.35 14.69
N PRO A 458 2.67 3.03 14.15
CA PRO A 458 2.68 4.48 13.95
C PRO A 458 2.90 5.28 15.24
N GLY A 459 2.29 4.85 16.35
CA GLY A 459 2.45 5.48 17.67
C GLY A 459 3.84 5.28 18.28
N SER A 460 4.55 4.21 17.94
CA SER A 460 5.95 4.01 18.31
C SER A 460 6.92 4.78 17.43
N PHE A 461 6.56 5.00 16.16
CA PHE A 461 7.31 5.87 15.28
C PHE A 461 7.14 7.35 15.63
N GLY A 462 5.98 7.76 16.15
CA GLY A 462 5.72 9.13 16.61
C GLY A 462 4.71 9.90 15.76
N TYR A 463 3.84 9.19 15.05
CA TYR A 463 2.71 9.76 14.32
C TYR A 463 1.45 8.91 14.56
N ASN A 464 0.37 9.22 13.85
CA ASN A 464 -0.90 8.51 13.98
C ASN A 464 -1.29 7.82 12.68
N GLN A 465 -1.87 6.62 12.84
CA GLN A 465 -2.72 5.96 11.86
C GLN A 465 -2.06 5.77 10.47
N LEU A 466 -2.85 5.70 9.40
CA LEU A 466 -2.48 5.08 8.11
C LEU A 466 -2.24 6.09 6.99
N THR A 467 -2.64 7.36 7.16
CA THR A 467 -2.57 8.34 6.07
C THR A 467 -1.14 8.69 5.68
N VAL A 468 -0.18 8.62 6.62
CA VAL A 468 1.26 8.79 6.34
C VAL A 468 1.74 7.75 5.32
N ASP A 469 1.46 6.48 5.53
CA ASP A 469 1.84 5.40 4.60
C ASP A 469 1.17 5.56 3.23
N PHE A 470 -0.11 5.96 3.19
CA PHE A 470 -0.80 6.28 1.94
C PHE A 470 -0.14 7.45 1.21
N TYR A 471 0.23 8.52 1.92
CA TYR A 471 0.92 9.67 1.32
C TYR A 471 2.26 9.25 0.71
N LEU A 472 3.09 8.56 1.49
CA LEU A 472 4.42 8.14 1.07
C LEU A 472 4.36 7.22 -0.14
N ALA A 473 3.53 6.18 -0.11
CA ALA A 473 3.34 5.27 -1.24
C ALA A 473 2.80 6.00 -2.48
N THR A 474 1.80 6.88 -2.30
CA THR A 474 1.17 7.60 -3.41
C THR A 474 2.14 8.52 -4.12
N MET A 475 2.90 9.29 -3.36
CA MET A 475 3.89 10.21 -3.90
C MET A 475 5.06 9.44 -4.52
N ALA A 476 5.63 8.47 -3.82
CA ALA A 476 6.82 7.75 -4.27
C ALA A 476 6.55 6.87 -5.51
N TRP A 477 5.38 6.23 -5.58
CA TRP A 477 5.08 5.21 -6.60
C TRP A 477 4.17 5.72 -7.72
N SER A 478 3.92 7.03 -7.74
CA SER A 478 3.05 7.68 -8.72
C SER A 478 1.64 7.07 -8.80
N LEU A 479 1.08 6.63 -7.67
CA LEU A 479 -0.25 6.01 -7.62
C LEU A 479 -1.36 7.00 -8.02
N ASN A 480 -2.41 6.46 -8.64
CA ASN A 480 -3.63 7.19 -9.01
C ASN A 480 -4.81 6.81 -8.08
N LEU A 481 -5.98 7.41 -8.30
CA LEU A 481 -7.16 7.14 -7.47
C LEU A 481 -7.65 5.68 -7.57
N ALA A 482 -7.50 5.03 -8.73
CA ALA A 482 -7.89 3.64 -8.91
C ALA A 482 -6.99 2.69 -8.10
N ASP A 483 -5.70 2.97 -8.01
CA ASP A 483 -4.77 2.23 -7.15
C ASP A 483 -5.21 2.29 -5.69
N LEU A 484 -5.53 3.49 -5.20
CA LEU A 484 -5.96 3.68 -3.80
C LEU A 484 -7.32 3.01 -3.52
N LYS A 485 -8.26 3.06 -4.48
CA LYS A 485 -9.52 2.31 -4.43
C LYS A 485 -9.26 0.81 -4.32
N GLN A 486 -8.31 0.28 -5.09
CA GLN A 486 -7.93 -1.14 -5.05
C GLN A 486 -7.30 -1.52 -3.72
N PHE A 487 -6.42 -0.69 -3.14
CA PHE A 487 -5.83 -0.96 -1.83
C PHE A 487 -6.87 -0.97 -0.72
N ALA A 488 -7.82 -0.02 -0.74
CA ALA A 488 -8.93 0.00 0.19
C ALA A 488 -9.82 -1.24 0.03
N TRP A 489 -10.11 -1.67 -1.20
CA TRP A 489 -10.83 -2.91 -1.46
C TRP A 489 -10.08 -4.14 -0.93
N ASN A 490 -8.78 -4.24 -1.25
CA ASN A 490 -7.92 -5.35 -0.85
C ASN A 490 -7.86 -5.48 0.68
N SER A 491 -7.86 -4.37 1.41
CA SER A 491 -7.86 -4.40 2.87
C SER A 491 -9.10 -5.09 3.47
N ILE A 492 -10.23 -5.14 2.76
CA ILE A 492 -11.42 -5.89 3.19
C ILE A 492 -11.38 -7.31 2.64
N GLU A 493 -11.05 -7.46 1.36
CA GLU A 493 -11.00 -8.77 0.67
C GLU A 493 -10.03 -9.74 1.35
N TYR A 494 -8.84 -9.25 1.69
CA TYR A 494 -7.77 -10.04 2.28
C TYR A 494 -7.75 -10.00 3.81
N SER A 495 -8.75 -9.36 4.44
CA SER A 495 -8.92 -9.45 5.90
C SER A 495 -9.19 -10.88 6.36
N SER A 496 -8.94 -11.14 7.64
CA SER A 496 -9.24 -12.38 8.34
C SER A 496 -10.70 -12.44 8.82
N LEU A 497 -11.54 -11.46 8.42
CA LEU A 497 -12.97 -11.44 8.73
C LEU A 497 -13.71 -12.63 8.10
N PRO A 498 -14.75 -13.16 8.77
CA PRO A 498 -15.68 -14.09 8.15
C PRO A 498 -16.40 -13.47 6.94
N SER A 499 -16.81 -14.29 5.97
CA SER A 499 -17.40 -13.81 4.70
C SER A 499 -18.63 -12.91 4.88
N ASN A 500 -19.50 -13.19 5.86
CA ASN A 500 -20.65 -12.34 6.16
C ASN A 500 -20.23 -10.94 6.65
N ARG A 501 -19.17 -10.85 7.46
CA ARG A 501 -18.59 -9.59 7.93
C ARG A 501 -17.87 -8.85 6.82
N LYS A 502 -17.17 -9.54 5.91
CA LYS A 502 -16.60 -8.93 4.70
C LYS A 502 -17.69 -8.32 3.81
N ASN A 503 -18.79 -9.05 3.58
CA ASN A 503 -19.92 -8.53 2.79
C ASN A 503 -20.52 -7.25 3.39
N GLN A 504 -20.72 -7.23 4.71
CA GLN A 504 -21.13 -6.01 5.43
C GLN A 504 -20.07 -4.91 5.32
N GLY A 505 -18.78 -5.26 5.43
CA GLY A 505 -17.66 -4.35 5.28
C GLY A 505 -17.64 -3.67 3.91
N PHE A 506 -17.80 -4.43 2.83
CA PHE A 506 -17.87 -3.89 1.47
C PHE A 506 -19.08 -2.97 1.25
N GLN A 507 -20.22 -3.24 1.90
CA GLN A 507 -21.39 -2.35 1.83
C GLN A 507 -21.11 -1.03 2.56
N LYS A 508 -20.59 -1.09 3.79
CA LYS A 508 -20.22 0.09 4.57
C LYS A 508 -19.15 0.93 3.86
N TRP A 509 -18.13 0.28 3.31
CA TRP A 509 -17.06 0.94 2.57
C TRP A 509 -17.57 1.60 1.29
N ARG A 510 -18.39 0.91 0.48
CA ARG A 510 -18.99 1.51 -0.73
C ARG A 510 -19.79 2.78 -0.41
N ASN A 511 -20.60 2.76 0.64
CA ASN A 511 -21.34 3.95 1.07
C ASN A 511 -20.41 5.12 1.41
N GLN A 512 -19.31 4.86 2.14
CA GLN A 512 -18.33 5.92 2.45
C GLN A 512 -17.56 6.38 1.21
N TRP A 513 -17.23 5.46 0.29
CA TRP A 513 -16.58 5.76 -0.97
C TRP A 513 -17.45 6.66 -1.85
N ASP A 514 -18.74 6.37 -1.99
CA ASP A 514 -19.67 7.18 -2.77
C ASP A 514 -19.82 8.59 -2.18
N LEU A 515 -19.87 8.71 -0.85
CA LEU A 515 -19.86 10.01 -0.16
C LEU A 515 -18.56 10.79 -0.41
N PHE A 516 -17.42 10.11 -0.35
CA PHE A 516 -16.11 10.70 -0.66
C PHE A 516 -16.03 11.18 -2.11
N ILE A 517 -16.47 10.37 -3.08
CA ILE A 517 -16.48 10.76 -4.50
C ILE A 517 -17.41 11.94 -4.74
N ASN A 518 -18.63 11.94 -4.18
CA ASN A 518 -19.59 13.03 -4.38
C ASN A 518 -19.08 14.36 -3.79
N SER A 519 -18.54 14.32 -2.56
CA SER A 519 -17.94 15.50 -1.92
C SER A 519 -16.69 16.00 -2.65
N SER A 520 -15.79 15.09 -3.03
CA SER A 520 -14.57 15.43 -3.76
C SER A 520 -14.85 15.95 -5.17
N TYR A 521 -15.88 15.44 -5.84
CA TYR A 521 -16.34 15.94 -7.14
C TYR A 521 -16.80 17.40 -7.02
N LYS A 522 -17.60 17.73 -5.99
CA LYS A 522 -18.02 19.12 -5.72
C LYS A 522 -16.83 20.02 -5.43
N LEU A 523 -15.86 19.55 -4.64
CA LEU A 523 -14.62 20.30 -4.39
C LEU A 523 -13.83 20.55 -5.67
N ALA A 524 -13.70 19.53 -6.53
CA ALA A 524 -13.03 19.65 -7.82
C ALA A 524 -13.71 20.68 -8.73
N CYS A 525 -15.03 20.62 -8.87
CA CYS A 525 -15.77 21.52 -9.77
C CYS A 525 -15.90 22.95 -9.24
N ASN A 526 -15.77 23.17 -7.93
CA ASN A 526 -15.76 24.50 -7.32
C ASN A 526 -14.37 25.13 -7.27
N GLN A 527 -13.31 24.38 -7.61
CA GLN A 527 -11.96 24.90 -7.60
C GLN A 527 -11.76 25.92 -8.72
N SER A 528 -11.35 27.14 -8.36
CA SER A 528 -10.89 28.13 -9.34
C SER A 528 -9.42 27.89 -9.67
N PHE A 529 -9.13 27.92 -10.97
CA PHE A 529 -7.78 27.86 -11.54
C PHE A 529 -7.44 29.18 -12.27
N SER A 530 -7.99 30.31 -11.80
CA SER A 530 -7.90 31.61 -12.48
C SER A 530 -6.47 32.11 -12.76
N ASN A 531 -5.47 31.65 -12.00
CA ASN A 531 -4.07 32.03 -12.17
C ASN A 531 -3.27 31.06 -13.06
N VAL A 532 -3.91 30.00 -13.55
CA VAL A 532 -3.28 29.00 -14.42
C VAL A 532 -3.44 29.44 -15.87
N ILE A 533 -2.33 29.51 -16.60
CA ILE A 533 -2.31 29.79 -18.03
C ILE A 533 -2.20 28.47 -18.78
N MET A 534 -3.20 28.17 -19.59
CA MET A 534 -3.15 27.03 -20.50
C MET A 534 -2.15 27.32 -21.63
N ASN A 535 -1.27 26.36 -21.89
CA ASN A 535 -0.34 26.41 -23.00
C ASN A 535 -0.39 25.08 -23.76
N ILE A 536 -0.61 25.13 -25.07
CA ILE A 536 -0.60 23.95 -25.94
C ILE A 536 0.75 23.92 -26.65
N SER A 537 1.55 22.89 -26.36
CA SER A 537 2.88 22.72 -26.94
C SER A 537 2.83 21.97 -28.26
N ASP A 538 1.93 21.00 -28.39
CA ASP A 538 1.89 20.10 -29.55
C ASP A 538 0.48 19.59 -29.86
N ILE A 539 0.30 19.16 -31.10
CA ILE A 539 -0.90 18.49 -31.59
C ILE A 539 -0.51 17.23 -32.36
N LEU A 540 -0.84 16.06 -31.81
CA LEU A 540 -0.45 14.79 -32.42
C LEU A 540 -1.63 13.79 -32.48
N PRO A 541 -1.78 13.06 -33.60
CA PRO A 541 -1.02 13.24 -34.83
C PRO A 541 -1.45 14.54 -35.55
N ALA A 542 -0.53 15.18 -36.27
CA ALA A 542 -0.80 16.40 -37.04
C ALA A 542 -1.57 16.11 -38.34
N TYR A 543 -1.72 14.84 -38.70
CA TYR A 543 -2.51 14.39 -39.85
C TYR A 543 -3.16 13.03 -39.60
N GLY A 544 -4.19 12.72 -40.36
CA GLY A 544 -4.89 11.45 -40.26
C GLY A 544 -5.95 11.25 -41.34
N PRO A 545 -6.55 10.06 -41.41
CA PRO A 545 -7.52 9.71 -42.44
C PRO A 545 -8.80 10.56 -42.37
N TYR A 546 -9.39 10.88 -43.52
CA TYR A 546 -10.62 11.69 -43.61
C TYR A 546 -11.91 10.89 -43.38
N ASP A 547 -11.86 9.59 -43.70
CA ASP A 547 -13.01 8.68 -43.73
C ASP A 547 -13.31 7.99 -42.41
N LYS A 548 -12.45 8.15 -41.40
CA LYS A 548 -12.68 7.66 -40.03
C LYS A 548 -12.40 8.74 -38.99
N SER A 549 -13.19 8.75 -37.93
CA SER A 549 -12.92 9.57 -36.75
C SER A 549 -11.71 9.00 -36.02
N ILE A 550 -10.75 9.86 -35.69
CA ILE A 550 -9.54 9.50 -34.94
C ILE A 550 -9.36 10.45 -33.76
N ASN A 551 -8.63 10.02 -32.74
CA ASN A 551 -8.29 10.88 -31.62
C ASN A 551 -7.05 11.71 -31.96
N VAL A 552 -7.21 13.03 -31.96
CA VAL A 552 -6.08 13.98 -31.97
C VAL A 552 -5.85 14.45 -30.54
N THR A 553 -4.63 14.31 -30.05
CA THR A 553 -4.28 14.71 -28.69
C THR A 553 -3.58 16.06 -28.73
N LEU A 554 -4.13 17.01 -27.96
CA LEU A 554 -3.49 18.27 -27.64
C LEU A 554 -2.60 18.02 -26.41
N PHE A 555 -1.32 18.34 -26.54
CA PHE A 555 -0.34 18.24 -25.46
C PHE A 555 -0.03 19.63 -24.93
N GLY A 556 0.14 19.74 -23.61
CA GLY A 556 0.40 21.04 -23.01
C GLY A 556 0.45 21.05 -21.50
N SER A 557 0.23 22.23 -20.93
CA SER A 557 0.15 22.47 -19.48
C SER A 557 -1.05 23.36 -19.16
N GLY A 558 -1.46 23.35 -17.89
CA GLY A 558 -2.55 24.19 -17.41
C GLY A 558 -3.93 23.66 -17.82
N PHE A 559 -4.07 22.37 -18.11
CA PHE A 559 -5.35 21.78 -18.52
C PHE A 559 -6.29 21.55 -17.35
N GLU A 560 -5.84 21.68 -16.10
CA GLU A 560 -6.68 21.68 -14.91
C GLU A 560 -7.83 22.72 -14.98
N ILE A 561 -7.69 23.80 -15.76
CA ILE A 561 -8.78 24.76 -16.01
C ILE A 561 -10.00 24.14 -16.69
N ALA A 562 -9.83 22.97 -17.33
CA ALA A 562 -10.87 22.24 -18.05
C ALA A 562 -11.62 21.23 -17.16
N ILE A 563 -11.19 21.02 -15.91
CA ILE A 563 -11.84 20.10 -14.98
C ILE A 563 -13.29 20.57 -14.73
N CYS A 564 -14.24 19.64 -14.87
CA CYS A 564 -15.69 19.88 -14.81
C CYS A 564 -16.25 20.86 -15.86
N LYS A 565 -15.51 21.14 -16.94
CA LYS A 565 -15.94 22.07 -17.99
C LYS A 565 -16.36 21.35 -19.27
N ASN A 566 -17.19 22.00 -20.07
CA ASN A 566 -17.50 21.51 -21.40
C ASN A 566 -16.36 21.85 -22.35
N ILE A 567 -15.69 20.81 -22.85
CA ILE A 567 -14.59 20.92 -23.81
C ILE A 567 -15.14 20.62 -25.21
N THR A 568 -14.98 21.57 -26.12
CA THR A 568 -15.35 21.43 -27.53
C THR A 568 -14.11 21.66 -28.39
N CYS A 569 -13.85 20.71 -29.30
CA CYS A 569 -12.81 20.84 -30.31
C CYS A 569 -13.47 21.16 -31.66
N LYS A 570 -13.17 22.34 -32.19
CA LYS A 570 -13.76 22.86 -33.42
C LYS A 570 -12.77 22.75 -34.57
N PHE A 571 -13.07 21.91 -35.54
CA PHE A 571 -12.31 21.69 -36.78
C PHE A 571 -12.96 22.52 -37.90
N ASN A 572 -12.44 23.73 -38.14
CA ASN A 572 -13.09 24.77 -38.94
C ASN A 572 -14.54 25.05 -38.47
N GLU A 573 -15.55 24.51 -39.15
CA GLU A 573 -16.97 24.69 -38.82
C GLU A 573 -17.55 23.52 -38.02
N LYS A 574 -16.88 22.36 -38.01
CA LYS A 574 -17.39 21.15 -37.37
C LYS A 574 -16.93 21.07 -35.92
N GLU A 575 -17.85 20.78 -35.01
CA GLU A 575 -17.57 20.68 -33.58
C GLU A 575 -17.64 19.22 -33.11
N THR A 576 -16.75 18.88 -32.19
CA THR A 576 -16.68 17.57 -31.55
C THR A 576 -16.46 17.74 -30.05
N LYS A 577 -16.94 16.78 -29.26
CA LYS A 577 -16.76 16.82 -27.80
C LYS A 577 -15.33 16.39 -27.46
N GLY A 578 -14.57 17.30 -26.87
CA GLY A 578 -13.24 17.02 -26.33
C GLY A 578 -13.31 16.39 -24.94
N MET A 579 -12.20 15.79 -24.51
CA MET A 579 -12.09 15.17 -23.19
C MET A 579 -10.69 15.38 -22.63
N ILE A 580 -10.61 15.93 -21.41
CA ILE A 580 -9.38 15.89 -20.62
C ILE A 580 -9.18 14.48 -20.07
N VAL A 581 -8.01 13.90 -20.32
CA VAL A 581 -7.65 12.55 -19.83
C VAL A 581 -6.51 12.57 -18.83
N GLU A 582 -5.62 13.56 -18.93
CA GLU A 582 -4.54 13.84 -17.99
C GLU A 582 -4.36 15.37 -17.90
N LEU A 583 -3.62 15.85 -16.91
CA LEU A 583 -3.37 17.30 -16.74
C LEU A 583 -2.54 17.96 -17.85
N ASN A 584 -2.02 17.16 -18.79
CA ASN A 584 -1.25 17.59 -19.95
C ASN A 584 -1.79 17.05 -21.28
N GLU A 585 -2.95 16.38 -21.28
CA GLU A 585 -3.53 15.76 -22.48
C GLU A 585 -5.04 16.03 -22.58
N ILE A 586 -5.46 16.67 -23.68
CA ILE A 586 -6.85 16.78 -24.11
C ILE A 586 -7.03 16.02 -25.42
N ILE A 587 -7.97 15.09 -25.45
CA ILE A 587 -8.35 14.35 -26.66
C ILE A 587 -9.46 15.10 -27.39
N CYS A 588 -9.23 15.34 -28.68
CA CYS A 588 -10.16 15.91 -29.65
C CYS A 588 -10.44 14.87 -30.76
N PRO A 589 -11.57 14.16 -30.71
CA PRO A 589 -11.99 13.29 -31.81
C PRO A 589 -12.20 14.08 -33.09
N THR A 590 -11.68 13.62 -34.23
CA THR A 590 -11.93 14.29 -35.52
C THR A 590 -13.36 14.04 -35.98
N PRO A 591 -14.03 15.02 -36.61
CA PRO A 591 -15.31 14.77 -37.25
C PRO A 591 -15.12 13.92 -38.51
N LEU A 592 -16.14 13.15 -38.88
CA LEU A 592 -16.17 12.51 -40.20
C LEU A 592 -16.12 13.58 -41.30
N ASN A 593 -15.21 13.42 -42.26
CA ASN A 593 -14.98 14.42 -43.29
C ASN A 593 -14.97 13.78 -44.69
N ASN A 594 -16.00 14.04 -45.48
CA ASN A 594 -16.10 13.50 -46.84
C ASN A 594 -15.19 14.23 -47.86
N ASN A 595 -14.54 15.34 -47.47
CA ASN A 595 -13.65 16.10 -48.34
C ASN A 595 -12.23 15.54 -48.35
N ARG A 596 -11.78 15.11 -49.53
CA ARG A 596 -10.42 14.59 -49.78
C ARG A 596 -9.37 15.68 -49.51
N LEU A 597 -8.33 15.35 -48.75
CA LEU A 597 -7.08 16.13 -48.62
C LEU A 597 -7.28 17.61 -48.25
N SER A 598 -7.62 17.89 -46.99
CA SER A 598 -7.81 19.26 -46.50
C SER A 598 -7.05 19.51 -45.20
N THR A 599 -6.46 20.71 -45.08
CA THR A 599 -5.92 21.19 -43.79
C THR A 599 -7.01 21.98 -43.08
N VAL A 600 -7.30 21.62 -41.84
CA VAL A 600 -8.29 22.30 -41.00
C VAL A 600 -7.60 22.98 -39.82
N SER A 601 -8.15 24.12 -39.41
CA SER A 601 -7.79 24.83 -38.20
C SER A 601 -8.61 24.28 -37.04
N ILE A 602 -7.94 23.93 -35.94
CA ILE A 602 -8.53 23.45 -34.70
C ILE A 602 -8.54 24.60 -33.70
N SER A 603 -9.72 24.84 -33.13
CA SER A 603 -9.90 25.71 -31.98
C SER A 603 -10.36 24.90 -30.77
N LEU A 604 -9.70 25.09 -29.64
CA LEU A 604 -10.11 24.53 -28.35
C LEU A 604 -11.02 25.53 -27.64
N ILE A 605 -12.23 25.09 -27.32
CA ILE A 605 -13.25 25.89 -26.65
C ILE A 605 -13.55 25.24 -25.30
N ILE A 606 -13.50 26.02 -24.22
CA ILE A 606 -13.86 25.58 -22.87
C ILE A 606 -14.96 26.51 -22.36
N ASP A 607 -16.11 25.94 -21.97
CA ASP A 607 -17.29 26.69 -21.52
C ASP A 607 -17.64 27.88 -22.44
N LYS A 608 -17.65 27.63 -23.76
CA LYS A 608 -17.94 28.62 -24.83
C LYS A 608 -16.89 29.73 -25.01
N LYS A 609 -15.77 29.69 -24.29
CA LYS A 609 -14.63 30.59 -24.53
C LYS A 609 -13.58 29.90 -25.39
N ILE A 610 -13.17 30.54 -26.48
CA ILE A 610 -12.03 30.08 -27.28
C ILE A 610 -10.76 30.29 -26.45
N ILE A 611 -10.05 29.20 -26.14
CA ILE A 611 -8.81 29.23 -25.36
C ILE A 611 -7.59 29.25 -26.29
N GLN A 612 -7.64 28.46 -27.36
CA GLN A 612 -6.62 28.40 -28.40
C GLN A 612 -7.31 28.27 -29.76
N SER A 613 -6.73 28.89 -30.78
CA SER A 613 -7.15 28.74 -32.17
C SER A 613 -5.93 28.60 -33.10
N GLY A 614 -6.17 28.19 -34.34
CA GLY A 614 -5.12 28.15 -35.37
C GLY A 614 -4.23 26.91 -35.36
N LEU A 615 -4.50 25.91 -34.51
CA LEU A 615 -3.79 24.63 -34.51
C LEU A 615 -4.10 23.89 -35.81
N LYS A 616 -3.10 23.39 -36.54
CA LYS A 616 -3.32 22.79 -37.87
C LYS A 616 -3.42 21.28 -37.78
N PHE A 617 -4.41 20.69 -38.43
CA PHE A 617 -4.52 19.25 -38.67
C PHE A 617 -4.82 18.96 -40.13
N LYS A 618 -4.14 17.99 -40.73
CA LYS A 618 -4.29 17.64 -42.14
C LYS A 618 -5.01 16.30 -42.32
N PHE A 619 -6.17 16.34 -42.95
CA PHE A 619 -6.82 15.14 -43.44
C PHE A 619 -6.07 14.58 -44.66
N ILE A 620 -5.74 13.29 -44.63
CA ILE A 620 -5.06 12.56 -45.71
C ILE A 620 -5.87 11.34 -46.14
N SER A 621 -5.53 10.76 -47.29
CA SER A 621 -6.22 9.55 -47.78
C SER A 621 -5.96 8.36 -46.85
N SER A 622 -6.98 7.58 -46.56
CA SER A 622 -6.84 6.29 -45.89
C SER A 622 -5.89 5.34 -46.64
N LEU A 623 -5.78 5.47 -47.96
CA LEU A 623 -4.79 4.76 -48.78
C LEU A 623 -3.34 5.27 -48.57
N SER A 624 -3.17 6.56 -48.28
CA SER A 624 -1.87 7.11 -47.84
C SER A 624 -1.56 6.83 -46.37
N VAL A 625 -2.55 6.29 -45.66
CA VAL A 625 -2.49 5.87 -44.26
C VAL A 625 -2.34 4.34 -44.17
N ILE A 626 -2.40 3.56 -45.27
CA ILE A 626 -2.39 2.08 -45.29
C ILE A 626 -1.35 1.53 -44.31
N ASP A 627 -1.87 1.19 -43.13
CA ASP A 627 -1.88 -0.10 -42.49
C ASP A 627 -1.07 -1.19 -43.19
N ASP A 628 0.00 -1.56 -42.52
CA ASP A 628 0.46 -2.95 -42.41
C ASP A 628 -0.48 -3.89 -41.66
N GLY A 629 -1.58 -3.37 -41.16
CA GLY A 629 -2.73 -4.16 -40.76
C GLY A 629 -3.54 -4.66 -41.96
N THR A 630 -3.02 -5.60 -42.77
CA THR A 630 -3.88 -6.61 -43.42
C THR A 630 -3.26 -8.02 -43.35
N LEU A 631 -3.87 -8.85 -42.49
CA LEU A 631 -4.09 -10.26 -42.80
C LEU A 631 -4.95 -10.32 -44.08
N ASN A 632 -4.41 -10.99 -45.10
CA ASN A 632 -5.12 -11.43 -46.29
C ASN A 632 -6.35 -12.27 -45.91
N THR A 633 -7.52 -11.97 -46.49
CA THR A 633 -8.18 -12.84 -47.47
C THR A 633 -9.48 -12.20 -47.95
N THR A 634 -9.52 -11.71 -49.19
CA THR A 634 -10.50 -12.13 -50.22
C THR A 634 -10.19 -11.47 -51.58
N THR A 635 -10.01 -12.35 -52.58
CA THR A 635 -10.22 -12.23 -54.04
C THR A 635 -9.24 -11.44 -54.94
N SER A 636 -8.51 -12.27 -55.74
CA SER A 636 -8.01 -12.14 -57.13
C SER A 636 -7.15 -10.91 -57.49
N SER A 637 -5.97 -11.03 -58.11
CA SER A 637 -5.48 -12.00 -59.08
C SER A 637 -3.95 -11.94 -59.20
N LYS A 638 -3.37 -13.08 -59.58
CA LYS A 638 -1.97 -13.33 -60.00
C LYS A 638 -0.88 -13.05 -58.94
N SER A 639 -0.68 -14.05 -58.07
CA SER A 639 0.38 -14.07 -57.07
C SER A 639 1.73 -14.51 -57.63
N ASN A 640 2.72 -13.64 -57.45
CA ASN A 640 4.08 -14.06 -57.16
C ASN A 640 4.02 -15.01 -55.95
N LYS A 641 4.57 -16.22 -56.09
CA LYS A 641 4.66 -17.21 -55.02
C LYS A 641 5.63 -16.71 -53.94
N LEU A 642 5.10 -16.05 -52.91
CA LEU A 642 5.73 -16.04 -51.59
C LEU A 642 5.39 -17.36 -50.92
N ILE A 643 6.43 -18.15 -50.65
CA ILE A 643 6.32 -19.47 -50.04
C ILE A 643 5.95 -19.26 -48.57
N VAL A 644 4.70 -19.56 -48.21
CA VAL A 644 4.26 -19.71 -46.82
C VAL A 644 4.81 -21.05 -46.33
N ILE A 645 5.85 -21.00 -45.51
CA ILE A 645 6.43 -22.18 -44.88
C ILE A 645 5.59 -22.49 -43.63
N ASN A 646 4.78 -23.55 -43.70
CA ASN A 646 4.04 -24.12 -42.56
C ASN A 646 5.03 -24.44 -41.41
N LYS A 647 4.58 -24.29 -40.17
CA LYS A 647 5.27 -24.67 -38.92
C LYS A 647 5.94 -26.06 -38.99
N GLU A 648 5.32 -27.04 -39.64
CA GLU A 648 5.90 -28.37 -39.89
C GLU A 648 7.08 -28.33 -40.86
N THR A 649 7.01 -27.47 -41.88
CA THR A 649 8.08 -27.28 -42.87
C THR A 649 9.27 -26.50 -42.30
N ILE A 650 9.05 -25.57 -41.36
CA ILE A 650 10.14 -24.89 -40.60
C ILE A 650 10.84 -25.89 -39.67
N ILE A 651 10.08 -26.78 -39.03
CA ILE A 651 10.64 -27.85 -38.19
C ILE A 651 11.47 -28.82 -39.03
N ILE A 652 10.98 -29.22 -40.22
CA ILE A 652 11.71 -30.08 -41.16
C ILE A 652 12.98 -29.39 -41.70
N LEU A 653 12.91 -28.11 -42.06
CA LEU A 653 14.08 -27.33 -42.50
C LEU A 653 15.12 -27.14 -41.37
N SER A 654 14.67 -26.95 -40.13
CA SER A 654 15.56 -26.81 -38.97
C SER A 654 16.24 -28.14 -38.62
N ILE A 655 15.52 -29.26 -38.76
CA ILE A 655 16.08 -30.62 -38.59
C ILE A 655 17.07 -30.94 -39.72
N LEU A 656 16.77 -30.56 -40.97
CA LEU A 656 17.67 -30.77 -42.11
C LEU A 656 18.95 -29.93 -42.01
N ILE A 657 18.88 -28.70 -41.50
CA ILE A 657 20.07 -27.84 -41.27
C ILE A 657 20.96 -28.41 -40.16
N ILE A 658 20.37 -28.99 -39.10
CA ILE A 658 21.11 -29.66 -38.01
C ILE A 658 21.74 -30.97 -38.50
N ILE A 659 21.07 -31.72 -39.39
CA ILE A 659 21.63 -32.94 -40.01
C ILE A 659 22.72 -32.61 -41.05
N TRP A 660 22.76 -31.39 -41.60
CA TRP A 660 23.77 -30.96 -42.58
C TRP A 660 24.98 -30.26 -41.92
N THR A 661 24.90 -29.95 -40.62
CA THR A 661 25.98 -29.33 -39.82
C THR A 661 26.64 -30.30 -38.83
N PHE A 662 26.23 -31.58 -38.85
CA PHE A 662 26.92 -32.75 -38.30
C PHE A 662 27.26 -33.70 -39.45
#